data_AF-A0A9W8HR54-F1
#
_entry.id   AF-A0A9W8HR54-F1
#
_cell.length_a   1.000
_cell.length_b   1.000
_cell.length_c   1.000
_cell.angle_alpha   90.00
_cell.angle_beta   90.00
_cell.angle_gamma   90.00
#
_symmetry.space_group_name_H-M   'P 1'
#
loop_
_entity.id
_entity.type
_entity.pdbx_description
1 polymer ?
#
loop_
_entity_poly.entity_id
_entity_poly.type
_entity_poly.pdbx_seq_one_letter_code
_entity_poly.pdbx_strand_id
1 'polypeptide(L)'
;MSYMKWQFVHNTLGAASGVLSTQALLYAMGLGAGALPLSAAINWVIKDGFGQLGGVLYATMVGQKFDSDPKHLRFWSSVWLQSATWLEMFAPLAPHLFIPIGSAANVGKNISWLAMSATKASINKTFCLKENLGDLTAKHGSQATAAGLLGTAAGILIGATMDITIYTLIVGFVPISLLSLWGNYKSLLCTITPSLNLERASHMVGEAVSVDHSGQLVLDPYMLKSPRQVSDVERFVRETKHIYPDGMLPGITLLPDISKIHRELPSDVADTKHKQAIVAEMVSSAFCPRTADGTWSENYYIGYLSGSTANKSRNGNIYLWFNTHATSRDMLFGLYHSIALRQLLGQTRGVTLALYSMDTKVTRVALIGIGNLAKFFIDELKQHPSEFAITLVTRHESLDKTKSFVAGEPQIPVCTVDYGDEFSISEAFSNQDVVISLLAFGGEAHQIAAVKAAIKAGVKWFIPSEFGVDLDHPTNKKFPFFAQKLKVRQLLESQSEMAYTYVLTGLFADQFLIPFRKWDTEAGTVVVPGDGTAKNSFTARKDVAAYTVAILRRPDQFKNTSARLASYTLSYNEWIEAVDRVSGRKFKTTFESVELMEDRVRKSSDNLGFSVIADLLAITIANGDQRLDWGGHSLDSVGLEEVTPTPLDDIIALSF
;
A
#
# COMPACT_ATOMS: atom_id res chain seq x y z
N MET A 1 40.85 11.23 9.05
CA MET A 1 42.24 11.03 8.53
C MET A 1 42.46 9.61 8.00
N SER A 2 42.12 8.56 8.75
CA SER A 2 42.41 7.15 8.37
C SER A 2 41.77 6.71 7.05
N TYR A 3 40.51 7.09 6.79
CA TYR A 3 39.84 6.85 5.50
C TYR A 3 40.66 7.32 4.30
N MET A 4 41.08 8.59 4.32
CA MET A 4 41.82 9.21 3.21
C MET A 4 43.20 8.57 2.99
N LYS A 5 43.85 8.06 4.05
CA LYS A 5 45.13 7.34 3.91
C LYS A 5 44.95 6.06 3.10
N TRP A 6 43.96 5.26 3.46
CA TRP A 6 43.66 4.01 2.76
C TRP A 6 43.12 4.24 1.34
N GLN A 7 42.30 5.27 1.17
CA GLN A 7 41.82 5.66 -0.16
C GLN A 7 42.96 6.15 -1.06
N PHE A 8 43.98 6.82 -0.50
CA PHE A 8 45.20 7.19 -1.23
C PHE A 8 45.90 5.95 -1.78
N VAL A 9 46.14 4.96 -0.93
CA VAL A 9 46.76 3.68 -1.32
C VAL A 9 45.95 3.00 -2.42
N HIS A 10 44.63 2.88 -2.25
CA HIS A 10 43.75 2.29 -3.26
C HIS A 10 43.82 3.01 -4.60
N ASN A 11 43.69 4.35 -4.60
CA ASN A 11 43.68 5.17 -5.82
C ASN A 11 45.05 5.14 -6.53
N THR A 12 46.16 5.18 -5.79
CA THR A 12 47.51 5.09 -6.35
C THR A 12 47.75 3.72 -6.99
N LEU A 13 47.47 2.63 -6.28
CA LEU A 13 47.65 1.28 -6.81
C LEU A 13 46.69 0.98 -7.96
N GLY A 14 45.46 1.49 -7.90
CA GLY A 14 44.47 1.37 -8.96
C GLY A 14 44.88 2.09 -10.24
N ALA A 15 45.45 3.30 -10.13
CA ALA A 15 45.97 4.04 -11.29
C ALA A 15 47.21 3.35 -11.88
N ALA A 16 48.14 2.85 -11.05
CA ALA A 16 49.29 2.08 -11.52
C ALA A 16 48.85 0.82 -12.27
N SER A 17 47.90 0.08 -11.70
CA SER A 17 47.26 -1.09 -12.30
C SER A 17 46.60 -0.75 -13.65
N GLY A 18 45.93 0.40 -13.75
CA GLY A 18 45.34 0.90 -15.00
C GLY A 18 46.36 1.14 -16.12
N VAL A 19 47.52 1.74 -15.81
CA VAL A 19 48.60 1.96 -16.80
C VAL A 19 49.12 0.64 -17.35
N LEU A 20 49.42 -0.32 -16.47
CA LEU A 20 49.94 -1.63 -16.88
C LEU A 20 48.93 -2.37 -17.76
N SER A 21 47.64 -2.25 -17.44
CA SER A 21 46.54 -2.81 -18.24
C SER A 21 46.48 -2.22 -19.64
N THR A 22 46.58 -0.90 -19.75
CA THR A 22 46.63 -0.20 -21.03
C THR A 22 47.83 -0.64 -21.85
N GLN A 23 49.01 -0.75 -21.23
CA GLN A 23 50.21 -1.26 -21.91
C GLN A 23 50.02 -2.68 -22.45
N ALA A 24 49.41 -3.58 -21.68
CA ALA A 24 49.09 -4.93 -22.13
C ALA A 24 48.11 -4.94 -23.32
N LEU A 25 47.07 -4.10 -23.31
CA LEU A 25 46.16 -3.97 -24.45
C LEU A 25 46.86 -3.43 -25.70
N LEU A 26 47.73 -2.44 -25.57
CA LEU A 26 48.51 -1.90 -26.68
C LEU A 26 49.39 -3.00 -27.29
N TYR A 27 50.06 -3.79 -26.44
CA TYR A 27 50.84 -4.93 -26.89
C TYR A 27 49.98 -6.01 -27.58
N ALA A 28 48.81 -6.33 -27.04
CA ALA A 28 47.88 -7.30 -27.62
C ALA A 28 47.36 -6.90 -29.03
N MET A 29 47.28 -5.60 -29.32
CA MET A 29 46.95 -5.09 -30.67
C MET A 29 48.15 -5.08 -31.63
N GLY A 30 49.35 -5.42 -31.16
CA GLY A 30 50.57 -5.39 -31.96
C GLY A 30 51.17 -3.99 -32.12
N LEU A 31 50.82 -3.02 -31.26
CA LEU A 31 51.53 -1.74 -31.21
C LEU A 31 52.94 -1.98 -30.66
N GLY A 32 53.93 -1.88 -31.55
CA GLY A 32 55.32 -2.29 -31.30
C GLY A 32 55.81 -3.43 -32.21
N ALA A 33 54.90 -4.15 -32.87
CA ALA A 33 55.18 -5.26 -33.79
C ALA A 33 54.73 -4.98 -35.25
N GLY A 34 54.59 -3.69 -35.63
CA GLY A 34 54.28 -3.27 -36.99
C GLY A 34 52.79 -3.07 -37.33
N ALA A 35 51.88 -3.07 -36.34
CA ALA A 35 50.47 -2.78 -36.57
C ALA A 35 50.24 -1.35 -37.10
N LEU A 36 49.32 -1.19 -38.08
CA LEU A 36 48.96 0.12 -38.62
C LEU A 36 48.20 0.96 -37.58
N PRO A 37 48.58 2.23 -37.33
CA PRO A 37 47.96 3.08 -36.31
C PRO A 37 46.44 3.19 -36.43
N LEU A 38 45.91 3.28 -37.66
CA LEU A 38 44.47 3.38 -37.91
C LEU A 38 43.72 2.10 -37.52
N SER A 39 44.29 0.91 -37.80
CA SER A 39 43.66 -0.36 -37.45
C SER A 39 43.62 -0.55 -35.93
N ALA A 40 44.70 -0.19 -35.24
CA ALA A 40 44.74 -0.18 -33.77
C ALA A 40 43.70 0.79 -33.20
N ALA A 41 43.56 1.99 -33.77
CA ALA A 41 42.56 2.98 -33.34
C ALA A 41 41.12 2.47 -33.55
N ILE A 42 40.81 1.85 -34.70
CA ILE A 42 39.48 1.27 -34.97
C ILE A 42 39.17 0.16 -33.96
N ASN A 43 40.11 -0.75 -33.71
CA ASN A 43 39.93 -1.82 -32.73
C ASN A 43 39.70 -1.28 -31.32
N TRP A 44 40.38 -0.19 -30.95
CA TRP A 44 40.18 0.49 -29.67
C TRP A 44 38.78 1.08 -29.54
N VAL A 45 38.31 1.80 -30.56
CA VAL A 45 36.97 2.41 -30.57
C VAL A 45 35.87 1.34 -30.53
N ILE A 46 36.02 0.25 -31.29
CA ILE A 46 35.04 -0.85 -31.29
C ILE A 46 34.93 -1.48 -29.90
N LYS A 47 36.08 -1.79 -29.27
CA LYS A 47 36.14 -2.27 -27.88
C LYS A 47 35.39 -1.32 -26.93
N ASP A 48 35.64 -0.02 -27.07
CA ASP A 48 35.06 0.98 -26.18
C ASP A 48 33.55 1.14 -26.38
N GLY A 49 33.08 1.11 -27.63
CA GLY A 49 31.66 1.17 -27.98
C GLY A 49 30.84 0.03 -27.36
N PHE A 50 31.29 -1.22 -27.46
CA PHE A 50 30.62 -2.35 -26.81
C PHE A 50 30.67 -2.25 -25.27
N GLY A 51 31.77 -1.74 -24.71
CA GLY A 51 31.92 -1.53 -23.27
C GLY A 51 30.93 -0.53 -22.68
N GLN A 52 30.67 0.59 -23.38
CA GLN A 52 29.76 1.64 -22.92
C GLN A 52 28.29 1.16 -22.89
N LEU A 53 27.86 0.36 -23.88
CA LEU A 53 26.51 -0.22 -23.91
C LEU A 53 26.24 -1.12 -22.69
N GLY A 54 27.21 -1.92 -22.26
CA GLY A 54 27.09 -2.77 -21.07
C GLY A 54 26.93 -1.98 -19.77
N GLY A 55 27.61 -0.83 -19.65
CA GLY A 55 27.46 0.08 -18.51
C GLY A 55 26.05 0.69 -18.42
N VAL A 56 25.47 1.09 -19.55
CA VAL A 56 24.11 1.63 -19.64
C VAL A 56 23.07 0.57 -19.26
N LEU A 57 23.21 -0.66 -19.77
CA LEU A 57 22.32 -1.78 -19.41
C LEU A 57 22.41 -2.14 -17.93
N TYR A 58 23.60 -2.09 -17.33
CA TYR A 58 23.75 -2.34 -15.91
C TYR A 58 23.08 -1.25 -15.06
N ALA A 59 23.17 0.01 -15.48
CA ALA A 59 22.52 1.14 -14.80
C ALA A 59 21.00 0.95 -14.74
N THR A 60 20.37 0.49 -15.84
CA THR A 60 18.93 0.24 -15.87
C THR A 60 18.51 -0.95 -15.01
N MET A 61 19.36 -1.96 -14.83
CA MET A 61 19.06 -3.15 -14.02
C MET A 61 19.23 -2.94 -12.50
N VAL A 62 20.10 -2.01 -12.06
CA VAL A 62 20.51 -1.88 -10.64
C VAL A 62 20.00 -0.60 -9.96
N GLY A 63 19.32 0.28 -10.70
CA GLY A 63 19.05 1.70 -10.39
C GLY A 63 18.51 2.09 -9.00
N GLN A 64 18.04 1.16 -8.17
CA GLN A 64 17.49 1.45 -6.84
C GLN A 64 18.35 1.01 -5.65
N LYS A 65 19.51 0.35 -5.85
CA LYS A 65 20.30 -0.24 -4.75
C LYS A 65 21.50 0.59 -4.27
N PHE A 66 21.83 1.70 -4.92
CA PHE A 66 23.09 2.43 -4.68
C PHE A 66 23.19 3.10 -3.31
N ASP A 67 22.05 3.49 -2.71
CA ASP A 67 22.02 4.19 -1.43
C ASP A 67 21.85 3.26 -0.21
N SER A 68 21.26 2.09 -0.42
CA SER A 68 20.96 1.12 0.64
C SER A 68 22.17 0.31 1.06
N ASP A 69 23.12 0.02 0.15
CA ASP A 69 24.36 -0.69 0.51
C ASP A 69 25.63 -0.10 -0.15
N PRO A 70 26.01 1.14 0.25
CA PRO A 70 27.10 1.85 -0.39
C PRO A 70 28.46 1.21 -0.14
N LYS A 71 28.69 0.53 1.01
CA LYS A 71 29.97 -0.14 1.29
C LYS A 71 30.14 -1.39 0.43
N HIS A 72 29.11 -2.23 0.32
CA HIS A 72 29.17 -3.45 -0.49
C HIS A 72 29.38 -3.10 -1.96
N LEU A 73 28.58 -2.18 -2.49
CA LEU A 73 28.70 -1.75 -3.88
C LEU A 73 30.06 -1.09 -4.15
N ARG A 74 30.58 -0.31 -3.20
CA ARG A 74 31.91 0.29 -3.34
C ARG A 74 33.01 -0.76 -3.33
N PHE A 75 32.94 -1.78 -2.47
CA PHE A 75 33.93 -2.86 -2.45
C PHE A 75 33.89 -3.70 -3.73
N TRP A 76 32.71 -4.17 -4.12
CA TRP A 76 32.53 -5.00 -5.31
C TRP A 76 32.82 -4.25 -6.59
N SER A 77 32.56 -2.95 -6.67
CA SER A 77 33.00 -2.13 -7.79
C SER A 77 34.52 -2.17 -7.96
N SER A 78 35.28 -2.17 -6.86
CA SER A 78 36.74 -2.33 -6.94
C SER A 78 37.13 -3.74 -7.35
N VAL A 79 36.41 -4.78 -6.91
CA VAL A 79 36.65 -6.16 -7.36
C VAL A 79 36.42 -6.29 -8.87
N TRP A 80 35.31 -5.78 -9.39
CA TRP A 80 35.02 -5.74 -10.82
C TRP A 80 36.09 -4.96 -11.60
N LEU A 81 36.56 -3.83 -11.06
CA LEU A 81 37.61 -3.05 -11.67
C LEU A 81 38.92 -3.84 -11.75
N GLN A 82 39.31 -4.52 -10.68
CA GLN A 82 40.52 -5.35 -10.68
C GLN A 82 40.36 -6.54 -11.63
N SER A 83 39.23 -7.27 -11.59
CA SER A 83 38.96 -8.40 -12.48
C SER A 83 38.95 -7.99 -13.96
N ALA A 84 38.39 -6.84 -14.29
CA ALA A 84 38.42 -6.30 -15.65
C ALA A 84 39.85 -5.96 -16.09
N THR A 85 40.62 -5.33 -15.20
CA THR A 85 42.03 -5.02 -15.45
C THR A 85 42.86 -6.30 -15.59
N TRP A 86 42.54 -7.37 -14.85
CA TRP A 86 43.14 -8.70 -15.01
C TRP A 86 42.82 -9.30 -16.38
N LEU A 87 41.56 -9.20 -16.82
CA LEU A 87 41.14 -9.70 -18.11
C LEU A 87 41.87 -9.00 -19.27
N GLU A 88 42.05 -7.68 -19.19
CA GLU A 88 42.88 -6.94 -20.16
C GLU A 88 44.35 -7.35 -20.12
N MET A 89 44.87 -7.62 -18.93
CA MET A 89 46.25 -8.06 -18.74
C MET A 89 46.54 -9.40 -19.41
N PHE A 90 45.53 -10.28 -19.54
CA PHE A 90 45.65 -11.55 -20.25
C PHE A 90 45.42 -11.44 -21.76
N ALA A 91 44.96 -10.30 -22.28
CA ALA A 91 44.74 -10.11 -23.72
C ALA A 91 45.96 -10.44 -24.60
N PRO A 92 47.22 -10.13 -24.19
CA PRO A 92 48.42 -10.56 -24.91
C PRO A 92 48.55 -12.07 -25.16
N LEU A 93 47.95 -12.92 -24.33
CA LEU A 93 48.01 -14.37 -24.48
C LEU A 93 47.07 -14.89 -25.58
N ALA A 94 46.04 -14.10 -25.93
CA ALA A 94 45.11 -14.39 -27.00
C ALA A 94 44.81 -13.14 -27.86
N PRO A 95 45.79 -12.62 -28.62
CA PRO A 95 45.62 -11.41 -29.42
C PRO A 95 44.45 -11.48 -30.42
N HIS A 96 44.17 -12.67 -30.95
CA HIS A 96 43.04 -12.93 -31.86
C HIS A 96 41.66 -12.72 -31.22
N LEU A 97 41.57 -12.73 -29.88
CA LEU A 97 40.35 -12.44 -29.11
C LEU A 97 40.38 -11.03 -28.50
N PHE A 98 41.23 -10.13 -28.98
CA PHE A 98 41.37 -8.78 -28.45
C PHE A 98 40.03 -8.05 -28.31
N ILE A 99 39.21 -8.04 -29.35
CA ILE A 99 37.92 -7.33 -29.34
C ILE A 99 36.97 -7.93 -28.30
N PRO A 100 36.70 -9.25 -28.26
CA PRO A 100 35.90 -9.86 -27.18
C PRO A 100 36.45 -9.61 -25.77
N ILE A 101 37.74 -9.87 -25.53
CA ILE A 101 38.37 -9.74 -24.20
C ILE A 101 38.35 -8.27 -23.75
N GLY A 102 38.76 -7.38 -24.64
CA GLY A 102 38.79 -5.95 -24.42
C GLY A 102 37.40 -5.38 -24.14
N SER A 103 36.39 -5.81 -24.91
CA SER A 103 35.01 -5.35 -24.73
C SER A 103 34.44 -5.83 -23.39
N ALA A 104 34.60 -7.12 -23.06
CA ALA A 104 34.14 -7.69 -21.79
C ALA A 104 34.80 -7.01 -20.58
N ALA A 105 36.10 -6.74 -20.65
CA ALA A 105 36.80 -5.99 -19.61
C ALA A 105 36.27 -4.55 -19.50
N ASN A 106 36.04 -3.88 -20.64
CA ASN A 106 35.54 -2.51 -20.61
C ASN A 106 34.12 -2.41 -20.05
N VAL A 107 33.26 -3.42 -20.28
CA VAL A 107 31.97 -3.53 -19.58
C VAL A 107 32.19 -3.56 -18.07
N GLY A 108 33.08 -4.43 -17.58
CA GLY A 108 33.41 -4.52 -16.14
C GLY A 108 33.93 -3.20 -15.55
N LYS A 109 34.78 -2.47 -16.28
CA LYS A 109 35.27 -1.14 -15.86
C LYS A 109 34.17 -0.10 -15.80
N ASN A 110 33.30 -0.04 -16.81
CA ASN A 110 32.17 0.90 -16.82
C ASN A 110 31.18 0.64 -15.68
N ILE A 111 30.86 -0.64 -15.42
CA ILE A 111 30.06 -1.05 -14.25
C ILE A 111 30.72 -0.56 -12.96
N SER A 112 32.03 -0.75 -12.85
CA SER A 112 32.80 -0.34 -11.68
C SER A 112 32.78 1.17 -11.48
N TRP A 113 33.07 1.96 -12.52
CA TRP A 113 33.07 3.42 -12.45
C TRP A 113 31.69 3.99 -12.13
N LEU A 114 30.63 3.41 -12.70
CA LEU A 114 29.27 3.79 -12.38
C LEU A 114 28.95 3.57 -10.89
N ALA A 115 29.20 2.36 -10.38
CA ALA A 115 28.95 2.03 -8.98
C ALA A 115 29.83 2.86 -8.03
N MET A 116 31.09 3.13 -8.41
CA MET A 116 31.97 4.02 -7.68
C MET A 116 31.45 5.46 -7.65
N SER A 117 30.93 5.98 -8.77
CA SER A 117 30.37 7.32 -8.85
C SER A 117 29.08 7.45 -8.02
N ALA A 118 28.17 6.49 -8.18
CA ALA A 118 26.87 6.47 -7.49
C ALA A 118 27.01 6.43 -5.96
N THR A 119 27.95 5.63 -5.44
CA THR A 119 28.19 5.50 -3.99
C THR A 119 28.97 6.66 -3.38
N LYS A 120 29.59 7.53 -4.19
CA LYS A 120 30.53 8.58 -3.73
C LYS A 120 29.86 9.58 -2.79
N ALA A 121 28.66 10.04 -3.13
CA ALA A 121 27.92 11.01 -2.32
C ALA A 121 27.54 10.41 -0.95
N SER A 122 27.02 9.17 -0.95
CA SER A 122 26.64 8.45 0.27
C SER A 122 27.82 8.24 1.22
N ILE A 123 28.99 7.83 0.69
CA ILE A 123 30.21 7.67 1.49
C ILE A 123 30.74 9.02 2.00
N ASN A 124 30.78 10.06 1.17
CA ASN A 124 31.28 11.37 1.61
C ASN A 124 30.37 11.96 2.69
N LYS A 125 29.05 11.76 2.62
CA LYS A 125 28.11 12.22 3.63
C LYS A 125 28.45 11.73 5.04
N THR A 126 29.10 10.57 5.17
CA THR A 126 29.54 10.01 6.48
C THR A 126 30.61 10.85 7.18
N PHE A 127 31.33 11.71 6.46
CA PHE A 127 32.37 12.58 7.01
C PHE A 127 31.96 14.06 7.02
N CYS A 128 30.74 14.38 6.61
CA CYS A 128 30.20 15.72 6.73
C CYS A 128 29.93 16.05 8.20
N LEU A 129 30.42 17.20 8.66
CA LEU A 129 30.15 17.71 10.01
C LEU A 129 29.06 18.78 10.01
N LYS A 130 28.82 19.40 8.85
CA LYS A 130 27.82 20.44 8.57
C LYS A 130 27.29 20.26 7.14
N GLU A 131 26.65 21.26 6.57
CA GLU A 131 26.24 21.31 5.16
C GLU A 131 27.44 21.52 4.20
N ASN A 132 28.50 20.71 4.34
CA ASN A 132 29.78 20.88 3.65
C ASN A 132 30.13 19.71 2.71
N LEU A 133 29.11 19.04 2.16
CA LEU A 133 29.30 17.90 1.26
C LEU A 133 30.06 18.26 -0.02
N GLY A 134 29.80 19.46 -0.57
CA GLY A 134 30.52 19.99 -1.75
C GLY A 134 32.02 20.13 -1.50
N ASP A 135 32.40 20.82 -0.42
CA ASP A 135 33.80 21.03 -0.04
C ASP A 135 34.54 19.73 0.23
N LEU A 136 33.90 18.80 0.94
CA LEU A 136 34.47 17.49 1.22
C LEU A 136 34.67 16.70 -0.09
N THR A 137 33.68 16.74 -0.99
CA THR A 137 33.76 16.05 -2.29
C THR A 137 34.86 16.64 -3.16
N ALA A 138 35.06 17.96 -3.15
CA ALA A 138 36.16 18.62 -3.82
C ALA A 138 37.52 18.18 -3.25
N LYS A 139 37.70 18.19 -1.91
CA LYS A 139 38.94 17.75 -1.24
C LYS A 139 39.25 16.28 -1.50
N HIS A 140 38.23 15.42 -1.44
CA HIS A 140 38.37 14.01 -1.82
C HIS A 140 38.82 13.91 -3.28
N GLY A 141 38.19 14.66 -4.19
CA GLY A 141 38.55 14.74 -5.60
C GLY A 141 40.02 15.10 -5.81
N SER A 142 40.49 16.19 -5.19
CA SER A 142 41.89 16.62 -5.28
C SER A 142 42.87 15.55 -4.78
N GLN A 143 42.55 14.87 -3.67
CA GLN A 143 43.38 13.78 -3.18
C GLN A 143 43.40 12.60 -4.15
N ALA A 144 42.26 12.25 -4.75
CA ALA A 144 42.17 11.16 -5.70
C ALA A 144 42.98 11.48 -6.96
N THR A 145 42.95 12.74 -7.42
CA THR A 145 43.80 13.22 -8.51
C THR A 145 45.28 13.10 -8.17
N ALA A 146 45.71 13.58 -7.00
CA ALA A 146 47.12 13.47 -6.58
C ALA A 146 47.60 12.01 -6.45
N ALA A 147 46.79 11.16 -5.82
CA ALA A 147 47.04 9.73 -5.71
C ALA A 147 47.11 9.06 -7.09
N GLY A 148 46.22 9.45 -8.00
CA GLY A 148 46.16 8.96 -9.37
C GLY A 148 47.38 9.35 -10.19
N LEU A 149 47.85 10.62 -10.09
CA LEU A 149 49.07 11.07 -10.77
C LEU A 149 50.30 10.27 -10.32
N LEU A 150 50.46 10.06 -9.02
CA LEU A 150 51.53 9.25 -8.46
C LEU A 150 51.42 7.78 -8.90
N GLY A 151 50.21 7.24 -8.91
CA GLY A 151 49.94 5.88 -9.37
C GLY A 151 50.27 5.70 -10.84
N THR A 152 49.85 6.63 -11.69
CA THR A 152 50.18 6.63 -13.12
C THR A 152 51.69 6.70 -13.34
N ALA A 153 52.39 7.60 -12.63
CA ALA A 153 53.85 7.69 -12.70
C ALA A 153 54.53 6.38 -12.27
N ALA A 154 54.09 5.78 -11.16
CA ALA A 154 54.58 4.49 -10.70
C ALA A 154 54.28 3.36 -11.72
N GLY A 155 53.09 3.34 -12.30
CA GLY A 155 52.69 2.38 -13.33
C GLY A 155 53.54 2.47 -14.59
N ILE A 156 53.89 3.70 -15.02
CA ILE A 156 54.81 3.93 -16.15
C ILE A 156 56.20 3.39 -15.82
N LEU A 157 56.74 3.69 -14.63
CA LEU A 157 58.07 3.23 -14.21
C LEU A 157 58.14 1.70 -14.09
N ILE A 158 57.11 1.09 -13.48
CA ILE A 158 56.98 -0.36 -13.36
C ILE A 158 56.85 -0.97 -14.77
N GLY A 159 55.96 -0.43 -15.61
CA GLY A 159 55.72 -0.93 -16.96
C GLY A 159 56.93 -0.80 -17.90
N ALA A 160 57.80 0.19 -17.68
CA ALA A 160 59.05 0.37 -18.43
C ALA A 160 60.12 -0.67 -18.06
N THR A 161 60.00 -1.33 -16.91
CA THR A 161 60.98 -2.32 -16.42
C THR A 161 60.46 -3.76 -16.46
N MET A 162 59.17 -3.95 -16.77
CA MET A 162 58.53 -5.26 -16.83
C MET A 162 58.35 -5.73 -18.27
N ASP A 163 58.85 -6.93 -18.57
CA ASP A 163 58.47 -7.65 -19.78
C ASP A 163 57.03 -8.18 -19.67
N ILE A 164 56.31 -8.32 -20.78
CA ILE A 164 54.91 -8.79 -20.80
C ILE A 164 54.91 -10.32 -20.95
N THR A 165 55.09 -11.04 -19.84
CA THR A 165 55.05 -12.51 -19.77
C THR A 165 54.03 -12.95 -18.72
N ILE A 166 53.47 -14.17 -18.83
CA ILE A 166 52.49 -14.64 -17.84
C ILE A 166 53.03 -14.61 -16.40
N TYR A 167 54.34 -14.82 -16.22
CA TYR A 167 55.00 -14.77 -14.91
C TYR A 167 55.07 -13.35 -14.34
N THR A 168 55.45 -12.37 -15.15
CA THR A 168 55.51 -10.96 -14.73
C THR A 168 54.11 -10.40 -14.46
N LEU A 169 53.10 -10.84 -15.22
CA LEU A 169 51.69 -10.49 -14.98
C LEU A 169 51.17 -11.04 -13.65
N ILE A 170 51.53 -12.27 -13.28
CA ILE A 170 51.09 -12.87 -12.01
C ILE A 170 51.85 -12.25 -10.82
N VAL A 171 53.18 -12.16 -10.91
CA VAL A 171 54.03 -11.76 -9.78
C VAL A 171 54.03 -10.25 -9.54
N GLY A 172 53.99 -9.44 -10.61
CA GLY A 172 54.05 -7.98 -10.48
C GLY A 172 52.70 -7.32 -10.21
N PHE A 173 51.61 -7.88 -10.74
CA PHE A 173 50.35 -7.15 -10.82
C PHE A 173 49.24 -7.68 -9.90
N VAL A 174 49.17 -9.00 -9.66
CA VAL A 174 48.23 -9.56 -8.66
C VAL A 174 48.45 -8.95 -7.27
N PRO A 175 49.70 -8.77 -6.77
CA PRO A 175 49.92 -8.12 -5.48
C PRO A 175 49.45 -6.66 -5.45
N ILE A 176 49.70 -5.90 -6.52
CA ILE A 176 49.24 -4.49 -6.64
C ILE A 176 47.72 -4.43 -6.58
N SER A 177 47.03 -5.31 -7.31
CA SER A 177 45.57 -5.40 -7.29
C SER A 177 45.02 -5.83 -5.93
N LEU A 178 45.62 -6.83 -5.29
CA LEU A 178 45.20 -7.29 -3.95
C LEU A 178 45.44 -6.22 -2.88
N LEU A 179 46.57 -5.50 -2.93
CA LEU A 179 46.85 -4.38 -2.04
C LEU A 179 45.89 -3.21 -2.29
N SER A 180 45.51 -2.96 -3.55
CA SER A 180 44.48 -1.98 -3.89
C SER A 180 43.12 -2.34 -3.30
N LEU A 181 42.69 -3.61 -3.42
CA LEU A 181 41.45 -4.11 -2.80
C LEU A 181 41.52 -4.03 -1.28
N TRP A 182 42.65 -4.38 -0.69
CA TRP A 182 42.88 -4.29 0.75
C TRP A 182 42.83 -2.83 1.24
N GLY A 183 43.39 -1.89 0.48
CA GLY A 183 43.29 -0.46 0.75
C GLY A 183 41.83 0.01 0.74
N ASN A 184 41.03 -0.39 -0.26
CA ASN A 184 39.60 -0.05 -0.28
C ASN A 184 38.84 -0.71 0.87
N TYR A 185 39.13 -1.96 1.19
CA TYR A 185 38.53 -2.64 2.34
C TYR A 185 38.82 -1.88 3.65
N LYS A 186 40.08 -1.49 3.88
CA LYS A 186 40.48 -0.70 5.04
C LYS A 186 39.87 0.70 5.05
N SER A 187 39.68 1.33 3.89
CA SER A 187 38.99 2.63 3.82
C SER A 187 37.52 2.47 4.21
N LEU A 188 36.83 1.46 3.70
CA LEU A 188 35.42 1.18 4.01
C LEU A 188 35.16 0.77 5.47
N LEU A 189 36.13 0.17 6.15
CA LEU A 189 36.05 -0.03 7.61
C LEU A 189 36.06 1.29 8.40
N CYS A 190 36.55 2.39 7.80
CA CYS A 190 36.57 3.70 8.44
C CYS A 190 35.29 4.53 8.18
N THR A 191 34.35 4.04 7.36
CA THR A 191 33.12 4.78 7.00
C THR A 191 31.96 4.36 7.89
N ILE A 192 31.24 5.31 8.47
CA ILE A 192 30.06 5.06 9.30
C ILE A 192 28.83 5.48 8.49
N THR A 193 28.10 4.52 7.96
CA THR A 193 27.00 4.77 7.05
C THR A 193 25.70 5.00 7.82
N PRO A 194 25.05 6.18 7.68
CA PRO A 194 23.83 6.51 8.45
C PRO A 194 22.55 5.89 7.87
N SER A 195 22.60 5.27 6.69
CA SER A 195 21.47 4.49 6.16
C SER A 195 21.30 3.20 6.96
N LEU A 196 20.12 2.59 6.91
CA LEU A 196 19.90 1.23 7.40
C LEU A 196 19.63 0.32 6.20
N ASN A 197 20.36 -0.78 6.15
CA ASN A 197 20.00 -1.99 5.40
C ASN A 197 19.58 -3.08 6.40
N LEU A 198 19.13 -4.22 5.89
CA LEU A 198 18.62 -5.32 6.71
C LEU A 198 19.64 -5.76 7.77
N GLU A 199 20.90 -5.85 7.39
CA GLU A 199 22.00 -6.19 8.27
C GLU A 199 22.20 -5.17 9.39
N ARG A 200 22.34 -3.89 9.05
CA ARG A 200 22.55 -2.84 10.06
C ARG A 200 21.35 -2.68 10.99
N ALA A 201 20.13 -2.81 10.47
CA ALA A 201 18.91 -2.79 11.27
C ALA A 201 18.89 -3.98 12.26
N SER A 202 19.30 -5.17 11.81
CA SER A 202 19.39 -6.35 12.68
C SER A 202 20.42 -6.17 13.80
N HIS A 203 21.62 -5.68 13.50
CA HIS A 203 22.64 -5.43 14.50
C HIS A 203 22.28 -4.31 15.48
N MET A 204 21.51 -3.33 15.04
CA MET A 204 21.05 -2.22 15.89
C MET A 204 20.03 -2.66 16.94
N VAL A 205 19.10 -3.54 16.56
CA VAL A 205 17.98 -3.97 17.41
C VAL A 205 18.31 -5.23 18.22
N GLY A 206 19.20 -6.10 17.73
CA GLY A 206 19.37 -7.46 18.27
C GLY A 206 19.79 -7.55 19.74
N GLU A 207 20.64 -6.64 20.22
CA GLU A 207 21.05 -6.62 21.64
C GLU A 207 20.12 -5.75 22.51
N ALA A 208 19.33 -4.88 21.89
CA ALA A 208 18.35 -4.05 22.58
C ALA A 208 17.12 -4.84 22.98
N VAL A 209 16.96 -6.07 22.48
CA VAL A 209 15.78 -6.88 22.71
C VAL A 209 16.17 -8.11 23.52
N SER A 210 15.54 -8.27 24.67
CA SER A 210 15.78 -9.38 25.60
C SER A 210 14.47 -10.10 25.92
N VAL A 211 14.55 -11.27 26.54
CA VAL A 211 13.38 -11.99 27.05
C VAL A 211 13.44 -11.94 28.58
N ASP A 212 12.39 -11.42 29.21
CA ASP A 212 12.30 -11.35 30.66
C ASP A 212 12.01 -12.72 31.29
N HIS A 213 11.96 -12.76 32.62
CA HIS A 213 11.77 -13.99 33.39
C HIS A 213 10.39 -14.62 33.18
N SER A 214 9.45 -13.88 32.60
CA SER A 214 8.10 -14.34 32.24
C SER A 214 8.01 -14.87 30.80
N GLY A 215 9.09 -14.77 30.03
CA GLY A 215 9.12 -15.16 28.62
C GLY A 215 8.65 -14.05 27.66
N GLN A 216 8.44 -12.82 28.14
CA GLN A 216 8.07 -11.69 27.29
C GLN A 216 9.29 -10.97 26.74
N LEU A 217 9.19 -10.55 25.48
CA LEU A 217 10.21 -9.71 24.87
C LEU A 217 10.17 -8.32 25.45
N VAL A 218 11.32 -7.77 25.80
CA VAL A 218 11.48 -6.41 26.30
C VAL A 218 12.51 -5.71 25.42
N LEU A 219 12.09 -4.58 24.83
CA LEU A 219 13.01 -3.67 24.15
C LEU A 219 13.56 -2.68 25.18
N ASP A 220 14.86 -2.73 25.43
CA ASP A 220 15.59 -1.74 26.22
C ASP A 220 16.15 -0.65 25.28
N PRO A 221 15.57 0.57 25.28
CA PRO A 221 16.02 1.66 24.42
C PRO A 221 17.47 2.08 24.69
N TYR A 222 18.00 1.83 25.89
CA TYR A 222 19.36 2.19 26.27
C TYR A 222 20.42 1.25 25.68
N MET A 223 20.00 0.09 25.18
CA MET A 223 20.86 -0.94 24.60
C MET A 223 20.92 -0.86 23.06
N LEU A 224 20.24 0.11 22.44
CA LEU A 224 20.34 0.38 21.00
C LEU A 224 21.76 0.82 20.62
N LYS A 225 22.37 0.10 19.67
CA LYS A 225 23.72 0.44 19.19
C LYS A 225 23.72 1.76 18.42
N SER A 226 24.70 2.60 18.71
CA SER A 226 25.02 3.77 17.89
C SER A 226 25.44 3.35 16.47
N PRO A 227 25.30 4.23 15.45
CA PRO A 227 25.75 3.95 14.08
C PRO A 227 27.20 3.47 13.99
N ARG A 228 28.06 3.93 14.92
CA ARG A 228 29.46 3.50 15.01
C ARG A 228 29.59 2.05 15.46
N GLN A 229 28.90 1.66 16.53
CA GLN A 229 28.89 0.28 17.01
C GLN A 229 28.30 -0.69 15.99
N VAL A 230 27.28 -0.26 15.23
CA VAL A 230 26.72 -1.05 14.11
C VAL A 230 27.73 -1.19 12.97
N SER A 231 28.41 -0.10 12.61
CA SER A 231 29.44 -0.11 11.57
C SER A 231 30.64 -1.00 11.90
N ASP A 232 30.94 -1.23 13.18
CA ASP A 232 32.05 -2.09 13.62
C ASP A 232 31.75 -3.59 13.41
N VAL A 233 30.46 -3.97 13.34
CA VAL A 233 30.02 -5.36 13.18
C VAL A 233 29.48 -5.69 11.78
N GLU A 234 29.19 -4.66 10.97
CA GLU A 234 28.70 -4.78 9.58
C GLU A 234 29.69 -5.49 8.64
N ARG A 235 29.19 -6.43 7.85
CA ARG A 235 29.93 -7.22 6.86
C ARG A 235 29.54 -6.85 5.44
N PHE A 236 30.29 -5.93 4.84
CA PHE A 236 30.00 -5.44 3.48
C PHE A 236 30.69 -6.23 2.34
N VAL A 237 31.56 -7.20 2.63
CA VAL A 237 32.30 -7.95 1.58
C VAL A 237 31.46 -9.09 1.00
N ARG A 238 30.70 -9.78 1.85
CA ARG A 238 29.84 -10.88 1.43
C ARG A 238 28.42 -10.38 1.50
N GLU A 239 27.69 -10.48 0.39
CA GLU A 239 26.25 -10.29 0.40
C GLU A 239 25.67 -11.23 1.47
N THR A 240 25.08 -10.65 2.50
CA THR A 240 24.68 -11.36 3.71
C THR A 240 23.54 -12.31 3.36
N LYS A 241 23.88 -13.53 2.92
CA LYS A 241 22.89 -14.55 2.57
C LYS A 241 22.15 -15.08 3.78
N HIS A 242 22.74 -15.00 4.97
CA HIS A 242 22.13 -15.40 6.23
C HIS A 242 22.77 -14.56 7.33
N ILE A 243 22.07 -13.53 7.78
CA ILE A 243 21.96 -13.28 9.22
C ILE A 243 20.61 -13.95 9.45
N TYR A 244 20.54 -15.17 9.95
CA TYR A 244 20.61 -15.43 11.38
C TYR A 244 21.39 -16.72 11.65
N PRO A 245 22.48 -16.66 12.43
CA PRO A 245 22.69 -17.73 13.40
C PRO A 245 21.51 -17.69 14.36
N ASP A 246 21.00 -18.86 14.72
CA ASP A 246 20.00 -19.06 15.76
C ASP A 246 20.18 -18.05 16.92
N GLY A 247 19.17 -17.22 17.19
CA GLY A 247 19.08 -16.54 18.50
C GLY A 247 19.06 -15.02 18.55
N MET A 248 18.82 -14.27 17.46
CA MET A 248 18.60 -12.82 17.63
C MET A 248 17.31 -12.55 18.41
N LEU A 249 16.26 -13.35 18.17
CA LEU A 249 14.98 -13.35 18.88
C LEU A 249 14.39 -14.76 18.79
N PRO A 250 14.11 -15.47 19.91
CA PRO A 250 13.49 -16.78 19.84
C PRO A 250 12.15 -16.72 19.09
N GLY A 251 12.13 -17.23 17.86
CA GLY A 251 10.94 -17.30 17.00
C GLY A 251 10.64 -16.07 16.15
N ILE A 252 11.63 -15.27 15.74
CA ILE A 252 11.48 -14.31 14.62
C ILE A 252 12.55 -14.57 13.55
N THR A 253 12.13 -14.70 12.29
CA THR A 253 12.97 -15.00 11.11
C THR A 253 12.82 -13.88 10.08
N LEU A 254 13.89 -13.14 9.76
CA LEU A 254 13.82 -12.13 8.70
C LEU A 254 14.20 -12.74 7.35
N LEU A 255 13.42 -12.42 6.32
CA LEU A 255 13.59 -12.94 4.99
C LEU A 255 13.69 -11.78 3.98
N PRO A 256 14.76 -11.69 3.20
CA PRO A 256 14.93 -10.59 2.24
C PRO A 256 14.02 -10.71 1.01
N ASP A 257 13.41 -11.88 0.79
CA ASP A 257 12.58 -12.16 -0.39
C ASP A 257 11.66 -13.36 -0.12
N ILE A 258 10.35 -13.17 -0.36
CA ILE A 258 9.33 -14.20 -0.17
C ILE A 258 9.55 -15.41 -1.08
N SER A 259 10.15 -15.25 -2.26
CA SER A 259 10.44 -16.36 -3.19
C SER A 259 11.48 -17.35 -2.66
N LYS A 260 12.26 -16.95 -1.65
CA LYS A 260 13.34 -17.77 -1.07
C LYS A 260 12.90 -18.59 0.15
N ILE A 261 11.70 -18.34 0.66
CA ILE A 261 11.17 -18.93 1.89
C ILE A 261 11.22 -20.47 1.92
N HIS A 262 11.00 -21.15 0.79
CA HIS A 262 11.06 -22.62 0.71
C HIS A 262 12.41 -23.20 1.13
N ARG A 263 13.50 -22.43 0.97
CA ARG A 263 14.87 -22.85 1.35
C ARG A 263 15.20 -22.56 2.81
N GLU A 264 14.47 -21.64 3.43
CA GLU A 264 14.73 -21.11 4.77
C GLU A 264 13.79 -21.72 5.83
N LEU A 265 12.83 -22.55 5.39
CA LEU A 265 12.00 -23.32 6.32
C LEU A 265 12.84 -24.34 7.11
N PRO A 266 12.51 -24.56 8.41
CA PRO A 266 13.19 -25.52 9.26
C PRO A 266 13.33 -26.90 8.60
N SER A 267 14.47 -27.56 8.83
CA SER A 267 14.83 -28.83 8.18
C SER A 267 13.93 -30.02 8.56
N ASP A 268 13.22 -29.90 9.69
CA ASP A 268 12.23 -30.84 10.22
C ASP A 268 10.87 -30.76 9.49
N VAL A 269 10.65 -29.74 8.65
CA VAL A 269 9.49 -29.69 7.74
C VAL A 269 9.71 -30.68 6.60
N ALA A 270 9.07 -31.85 6.71
CA ALA A 270 9.13 -32.94 5.74
C ALA A 270 8.63 -32.51 4.34
N ASP A 271 9.21 -33.07 3.26
CA ASP A 271 8.73 -33.03 1.86
C ASP A 271 8.52 -31.63 1.21
N THR A 272 8.96 -31.49 -0.05
CA THR A 272 8.75 -30.30 -0.90
C THR A 272 7.29 -29.85 -0.96
N LYS A 273 6.32 -30.77 -0.99
CA LYS A 273 4.89 -30.46 -1.07
C LYS A 273 4.36 -29.86 0.23
N HIS A 274 4.82 -30.36 1.38
CA HIS A 274 4.50 -29.79 2.70
C HIS A 274 5.16 -28.43 2.89
N LYS A 275 6.41 -28.26 2.45
CA LYS A 275 7.06 -26.93 2.39
C LYS A 275 6.28 -25.97 1.52
N GLN A 276 5.72 -26.41 0.38
CA GLN A 276 4.90 -25.56 -0.48
C GLN A 276 3.57 -25.18 0.17
N ALA A 277 2.90 -26.12 0.84
CA ALA A 277 1.66 -25.86 1.55
C ALA A 277 1.86 -24.87 2.71
N ILE A 278 2.90 -25.09 3.52
CA ILE A 278 3.27 -24.17 4.62
C ILE A 278 3.60 -22.79 4.07
N VAL A 279 4.34 -22.71 2.97
CA VAL A 279 4.63 -21.41 2.34
C VAL A 279 3.36 -20.75 1.80
N ALA A 280 2.44 -21.50 1.17
CA ALA A 280 1.18 -20.96 0.71
C ALA A 280 0.32 -20.42 1.88
N GLU A 281 0.29 -21.14 3.01
CA GLU A 281 -0.36 -20.71 4.25
C GLU A 281 0.32 -19.49 4.88
N MET A 282 1.65 -19.42 4.85
CA MET A 282 2.40 -18.27 5.33
C MET A 282 2.24 -17.04 4.45
N VAL A 283 2.17 -17.22 3.12
CA VAL A 283 1.92 -16.14 2.17
C VAL A 283 0.49 -15.63 2.31
N SER A 284 -0.49 -16.52 2.51
CA SER A 284 -1.89 -16.11 2.72
C SER A 284 -2.13 -15.46 4.08
N SER A 285 -1.28 -15.75 5.08
CA SER A 285 -1.31 -15.12 6.41
C SER A 285 -0.32 -13.97 6.56
N ALA A 286 0.48 -13.67 5.53
CA ALA A 286 1.38 -12.54 5.53
C ALA A 286 0.56 -11.25 5.41
N PHE A 287 0.72 -10.36 6.37
CA PHE A 287 0.06 -9.06 6.38
C PHE A 287 1.09 -7.94 6.37
N CYS A 288 0.69 -6.84 5.77
CA CYS A 288 1.46 -5.61 5.77
C CYS A 288 1.06 -4.78 6.99
N PRO A 289 2.00 -4.30 7.84
CA PRO A 289 1.63 -3.36 8.90
C PRO A 289 1.44 -1.94 8.37
N ARG A 290 0.53 -1.18 8.99
CA ARG A 290 0.34 0.24 8.66
C ARG A 290 1.53 1.08 9.13
N THR A 291 1.96 2.01 8.29
CA THR A 291 2.92 3.06 8.68
C THR A 291 2.25 4.08 9.62
N ALA A 292 3.07 4.93 10.26
CA ALA A 292 2.58 5.94 11.21
C ALA A 292 1.57 6.95 10.60
N ASP A 293 1.52 7.06 9.27
CA ASP A 293 0.56 7.87 8.51
C ASP A 293 -0.73 7.12 8.14
N GLY A 294 -0.89 5.86 8.56
CA GLY A 294 -2.11 5.07 8.38
C GLY A 294 -2.24 4.37 7.03
N THR A 295 -1.25 4.52 6.13
CA THR A 295 -1.17 3.77 4.88
C THR A 295 -0.58 2.36 5.12
N TRP A 296 -0.93 1.40 4.25
CA TRP A 296 -0.31 0.08 4.29
C TRP A 296 1.11 0.17 3.70
N SER A 297 2.11 -0.33 4.42
CA SER A 297 3.48 -0.43 3.88
C SER A 297 3.62 -1.50 2.78
N GLU A 298 3.59 -1.12 1.51
CA GLU A 298 3.91 -2.04 0.39
C GLU A 298 5.38 -2.54 0.39
N ASN A 299 6.16 -2.09 1.37
CA ASN A 299 7.59 -2.30 1.44
C ASN A 299 7.99 -3.48 2.36
N TYR A 300 7.12 -3.97 3.24
CA TYR A 300 7.40 -5.14 4.06
C TYR A 300 6.15 -5.86 4.56
N TYR A 301 6.30 -7.15 4.85
CA TYR A 301 5.22 -8.06 5.23
C TYR A 301 5.62 -8.87 6.47
N ILE A 302 4.66 -9.23 7.30
CA ILE A 302 4.86 -10.05 8.50
C ILE A 302 3.89 -11.23 8.46
N GLY A 303 4.38 -12.43 8.73
CA GLY A 303 3.58 -13.65 8.78
C GLY A 303 3.94 -14.45 10.00
N TYR A 304 3.05 -15.34 10.42
CA TYR A 304 3.24 -16.13 11.62
C TYR A 304 2.91 -17.59 11.34
N LEU A 305 3.83 -18.49 11.67
CA LEU A 305 3.64 -19.92 11.58
C LEU A 305 3.57 -20.52 12.98
N SER A 306 2.39 -20.99 13.38
CA SER A 306 2.25 -21.77 14.61
C SER A 306 2.86 -23.15 14.39
N GLY A 307 3.88 -23.53 15.18
CA GLY A 307 4.48 -24.84 15.08
C GLY A 307 3.43 -25.94 15.24
N SER A 308 3.20 -26.72 14.19
CA SER A 308 2.36 -27.92 14.21
C SER A 308 3.28 -29.14 14.33
N THR A 309 3.28 -29.77 15.50
CA THR A 309 3.35 -31.23 15.69
C THR A 309 3.36 -31.58 17.18
N ALA A 310 2.28 -32.22 17.62
CA ALA A 310 2.17 -33.23 18.69
C ALA A 310 2.81 -33.03 20.10
N ASN A 311 3.48 -31.93 20.44
CA ASN A 311 3.99 -31.73 21.79
C ASN A 311 3.76 -30.31 22.32
N LYS A 312 3.40 -30.21 23.60
CA LYS A 312 2.82 -29.05 24.31
C LYS A 312 3.77 -27.85 24.47
N SER A 313 4.35 -27.35 23.39
CA SER A 313 5.13 -26.11 23.36
C SER A 313 4.67 -25.27 22.15
N ARG A 314 3.70 -24.38 22.36
CA ARG A 314 3.23 -23.40 21.37
C ARG A 314 4.29 -22.31 21.13
N ASN A 315 5.40 -22.67 20.48
CA ASN A 315 6.40 -21.71 20.01
C ASN A 315 6.23 -21.54 18.49
N GLY A 316 5.38 -20.63 18.06
CA GLY A 316 5.31 -20.25 16.65
C GLY A 316 6.45 -19.31 16.25
N ASN A 317 6.78 -19.28 14.97
CA ASN A 317 7.80 -18.40 14.40
C ASN A 317 7.14 -17.27 13.61
N ILE A 318 7.56 -16.03 13.84
CA ILE A 318 7.19 -14.86 13.05
C ILE A 318 8.20 -14.70 11.93
N TYR A 319 7.73 -14.44 10.73
CA TYR A 319 8.55 -14.20 9.55
C TYR A 319 8.31 -12.78 9.08
N LEU A 320 9.38 -12.04 8.79
CA LEU A 320 9.30 -10.65 8.33
C LEU A 320 10.04 -10.52 7.01
N TRP A 321 9.32 -10.08 5.98
CA TRP A 321 9.83 -9.93 4.61
C TRP A 321 9.95 -8.47 4.20
N PHE A 322 11.00 -8.13 3.46
CA PHE A 322 11.17 -6.79 2.88
C PHE A 322 11.13 -6.85 1.37
N ASN A 323 10.40 -5.92 0.75
CA ASN A 323 10.49 -5.70 -0.69
C ASN A 323 11.87 -5.13 -1.04
N THR A 324 12.32 -5.38 -2.27
CA THR A 324 13.61 -4.89 -2.80
C THR A 324 13.75 -3.37 -2.77
N HIS A 325 12.64 -2.62 -2.65
CA HIS A 325 12.59 -1.16 -2.63
C HIS A 325 12.40 -0.61 -1.20
N ALA A 326 12.39 -1.48 -0.18
CA ALA A 326 12.14 -1.09 1.20
C ALA A 326 13.19 -0.08 1.70
N THR A 327 12.72 0.99 2.31
CA THR A 327 13.59 2.01 2.89
C THR A 327 14.12 1.60 4.26
N SER A 328 15.13 2.32 4.74
CA SER A 328 15.64 2.20 6.12
C SER A 328 14.54 2.36 7.18
N ARG A 329 13.52 3.17 6.88
CA ARG A 329 12.37 3.39 7.76
C ARG A 329 11.45 2.17 7.79
N ASP A 330 11.20 1.56 6.63
CA ASP A 330 10.43 0.32 6.51
C ASP A 330 11.09 -0.83 7.27
N MET A 331 12.42 -0.94 7.18
CA MET A 331 13.19 -1.94 7.91
C MET A 331 13.03 -1.83 9.43
N LEU A 332 13.10 -0.60 9.95
CA LEU A 332 12.85 -0.32 11.36
C LEU A 332 11.43 -0.65 11.80
N PHE A 333 10.44 -0.24 11.00
CA PHE A 333 9.04 -0.52 11.33
C PHE A 333 8.72 -2.00 11.24
N GLY A 334 9.25 -2.73 10.27
CA GLY A 334 9.10 -4.18 10.19
C GLY A 334 9.62 -4.88 11.44
N LEU A 335 10.84 -4.54 11.86
CA LEU A 335 11.42 -5.08 13.08
C LEU A 335 10.56 -4.75 14.31
N TYR A 336 10.15 -3.49 14.47
CA TYR A 336 9.26 -3.07 15.54
C TYR A 336 7.95 -3.85 15.56
N HIS A 337 7.25 -3.95 14.42
CA HIS A 337 5.97 -4.64 14.30
C HIS A 337 6.09 -6.15 14.55
N SER A 338 7.19 -6.79 14.15
CA SER A 338 7.42 -8.21 14.43
C SER A 338 7.63 -8.48 15.93
N ILE A 339 8.34 -7.59 16.63
CA ILE A 339 8.53 -7.66 18.08
C ILE A 339 7.19 -7.42 18.80
N ALA A 340 6.41 -6.42 18.37
CA ALA A 340 5.10 -6.12 18.91
C ALA A 340 4.13 -7.30 18.73
N LEU A 341 4.09 -7.91 17.54
CA LEU A 341 3.30 -9.09 17.26
C LEU A 341 3.68 -10.25 18.19
N ARG A 342 4.98 -10.45 18.45
CA ARG A 342 5.45 -11.50 19.36
C ARG A 342 4.98 -11.29 20.79
N GLN A 343 5.01 -10.05 21.29
CA GLN A 343 4.48 -9.74 22.61
C GLN A 343 2.98 -10.05 22.69
N LEU A 344 2.19 -9.63 21.69
CA LEU A 344 0.75 -9.90 21.62
C LEU A 344 0.43 -11.40 21.68
N LEU A 345 1.21 -12.21 20.96
CA LEU A 345 1.08 -13.67 20.96
C LEU A 345 1.55 -14.34 22.27
N GLY A 346 2.47 -13.71 22.99
CA GLY A 346 2.99 -14.21 24.27
C GLY A 346 2.08 -13.95 25.48
N GLN A 347 1.25 -12.90 25.45
CA GLN A 347 0.38 -12.55 26.58
C GLN A 347 -0.86 -13.46 26.75
N THR A 348 -1.15 -14.34 25.79
CA THR A 348 -2.38 -15.13 25.77
C THR A 348 -2.12 -16.64 25.91
N ARG A 349 -2.04 -17.13 27.17
CA ARG A 349 -2.20 -18.57 27.45
C ARG A 349 -3.61 -19.00 27.03
N GLY A 350 -3.73 -19.70 25.90
CA GLY A 350 -4.98 -20.36 25.51
C GLY A 350 -5.84 -19.63 24.49
N VAL A 351 -5.26 -18.85 23.57
CA VAL A 351 -6.00 -18.34 22.40
C VAL A 351 -5.58 -19.12 21.17
N THR A 352 -6.55 -19.76 20.52
CA THR A 352 -6.48 -20.12 19.10
C THR A 352 -6.37 -18.79 18.36
N LEU A 353 -5.32 -18.56 17.56
CA LEU A 353 -5.32 -17.41 16.64
C LEU A 353 -6.53 -17.59 15.71
N ALA A 354 -7.63 -16.95 16.05
CA ALA A 354 -8.48 -16.38 15.02
C ALA A 354 -7.58 -15.35 14.32
N LEU A 355 -7.31 -15.60 13.04
CA LEU A 355 -6.70 -14.64 12.14
C LEU A 355 -7.52 -13.35 12.22
N TYR A 356 -7.07 -12.40 13.03
CA TYR A 356 -7.50 -11.02 12.89
C TYR A 356 -6.76 -10.48 11.67
N SER A 357 -7.42 -10.55 10.51
CA SER A 357 -7.49 -9.36 9.68
C SER A 357 -7.75 -8.20 10.65
N MET A 358 -6.97 -7.12 10.60
CA MET A 358 -7.31 -5.92 11.36
C MET A 358 -8.56 -5.33 10.73
N ASP A 359 -9.71 -5.90 11.08
CA ASP A 359 -10.95 -5.16 11.24
C ASP A 359 -10.57 -3.90 12.01
N THR A 360 -10.63 -2.74 11.36
CA THR A 360 -11.01 -1.54 12.10
C THR A 360 -12.44 -1.76 12.56
N LYS A 361 -12.65 -2.63 13.56
CA LYS A 361 -13.99 -2.98 14.03
C LYS A 361 -14.64 -1.66 14.39
N VAL A 362 -15.63 -1.29 13.62
CA VAL A 362 -16.39 -0.09 13.87
C VAL A 362 -17.19 -0.38 15.12
N THR A 363 -16.98 0.40 16.17
CA THR A 363 -17.68 0.21 17.44
C THR A 363 -18.45 1.45 17.85
N ARG A 364 -18.04 2.65 17.42
CA ARG A 364 -18.67 3.92 17.80
C ARG A 364 -19.29 4.57 16.58
N VAL A 365 -20.62 4.58 16.56
CA VAL A 365 -21.45 4.99 15.42
C VAL A 365 -22.22 6.24 15.80
N ALA A 366 -21.95 7.36 15.13
CA ALA A 366 -22.78 8.55 15.25
C ALA A 366 -23.83 8.60 14.13
N LEU A 367 -25.10 8.80 14.50
CA LEU A 367 -26.19 9.02 13.56
C LEU A 367 -26.58 10.50 13.57
N ILE A 368 -26.45 11.19 12.44
CA ILE A 368 -26.86 12.59 12.29
C ILE A 368 -28.11 12.69 11.41
N GLY A 369 -29.14 13.39 11.89
CA GLY A 369 -30.41 13.55 11.17
C GLY A 369 -31.48 12.53 11.54
N ILE A 370 -32.14 12.72 12.68
CA ILE A 370 -33.11 11.77 13.25
C ILE A 370 -34.50 11.91 12.60
N GLY A 371 -34.57 11.53 11.32
CA GLY A 371 -35.76 11.54 10.47
C GLY A 371 -36.45 10.18 10.32
N ASN A 372 -37.18 10.00 9.21
CA ASN A 372 -37.98 8.79 8.95
C ASN A 372 -37.14 7.51 8.79
N LEU A 373 -35.91 7.61 8.27
CA LEU A 373 -35.01 6.47 8.11
C LEU A 373 -34.27 6.12 9.43
N ALA A 374 -34.05 7.11 10.29
CA ALA A 374 -33.25 6.97 11.51
C ALA A 374 -33.82 5.95 12.50
N LYS A 375 -35.14 5.81 12.60
CA LYS A 375 -35.76 4.80 13.46
C LYS A 375 -35.23 3.40 13.15
N PHE A 376 -35.18 3.02 11.88
CA PHE A 376 -34.73 1.70 11.46
C PHE A 376 -33.25 1.46 11.78
N PHE A 377 -32.40 2.48 11.59
CA PHE A 377 -30.98 2.41 11.98
C PHE A 377 -30.81 2.27 13.49
N ILE A 378 -31.57 3.01 14.28
CA ILE A 378 -31.55 2.93 15.75
C ILE A 378 -32.00 1.54 16.21
N ASP A 379 -33.14 1.06 15.70
CA ASP A 379 -33.71 -0.24 16.06
C ASP A 379 -32.77 -1.39 15.66
N GLU A 380 -32.09 -1.29 14.51
CA GLU A 380 -31.12 -2.30 14.06
C GLU A 380 -29.84 -2.29 14.91
N LEU A 381 -29.20 -1.13 15.10
CA LEU A 381 -27.97 -1.04 15.88
C LEU A 381 -28.19 -1.42 17.36
N LYS A 382 -29.38 -1.15 17.93
CA LYS A 382 -29.75 -1.56 19.29
C LYS A 382 -29.82 -3.07 19.48
N GLN A 383 -30.01 -3.85 18.43
CA GLN A 383 -29.96 -5.32 18.51
C GLN A 383 -28.53 -5.83 18.73
N HIS A 384 -27.53 -4.96 18.54
CA HIS A 384 -26.11 -5.31 18.63
C HIS A 384 -25.33 -4.42 19.64
N PRO A 385 -25.79 -4.28 20.90
CA PRO A 385 -25.20 -3.34 21.86
C PRO A 385 -23.79 -3.74 22.32
N SER A 386 -23.42 -5.02 22.18
CA SER A 386 -22.06 -5.52 22.43
C SER A 386 -21.10 -5.25 21.27
N GLU A 387 -21.61 -4.88 20.09
CA GLU A 387 -20.80 -4.57 18.90
C GLU A 387 -20.71 -3.06 18.68
N PHE A 388 -21.82 -2.34 18.81
CA PHE A 388 -21.92 -0.91 18.48
C PHE A 388 -22.45 -0.08 19.65
N ALA A 389 -21.67 0.93 20.03
CA ALA A 389 -22.07 2.07 20.83
C ALA A 389 -22.56 3.19 19.90
N ILE A 390 -23.81 3.65 20.10
CA ILE A 390 -24.47 4.59 19.20
C ILE A 390 -24.55 5.96 19.88
N THR A 391 -24.32 7.03 19.12
CA THR A 391 -24.58 8.42 19.53
C THR A 391 -25.56 9.06 18.56
N LEU A 392 -26.63 9.68 19.07
CA LEU A 392 -27.60 10.39 18.24
C LEU A 392 -27.26 11.88 18.20
N VAL A 393 -27.10 12.43 17.01
CA VAL A 393 -26.81 13.85 16.78
C VAL A 393 -28.01 14.52 16.12
N THR A 394 -28.56 15.53 16.80
CA THR A 394 -29.83 16.17 16.41
C THR A 394 -29.78 17.67 16.65
N ARG A 395 -30.67 18.43 16.01
CA ARG A 395 -30.83 19.87 16.28
C ARG A 395 -31.73 20.12 17.50
N HIS A 396 -31.63 21.31 18.08
CA HIS A 396 -32.34 21.65 19.32
C HIS A 396 -33.85 21.44 19.24
N GLU A 397 -34.47 21.86 18.14
CA GLU A 397 -35.92 21.75 17.91
C GLU A 397 -36.40 20.31 17.76
N SER A 398 -35.49 19.37 17.54
CA SER A 398 -35.79 17.95 17.32
C SER A 398 -35.37 17.08 18.51
N LEU A 399 -34.94 17.68 19.62
CA LEU A 399 -34.43 16.97 20.79
C LEU A 399 -35.47 16.04 21.41
N ASP A 400 -36.68 16.53 21.69
CA ASP A 400 -37.73 15.72 22.35
C ASP A 400 -38.15 14.53 21.49
N LYS A 401 -38.31 14.76 20.18
CA LYS A 401 -38.57 13.69 19.21
C LYS A 401 -37.41 12.69 19.15
N THR A 402 -36.17 13.16 19.26
CA THR A 402 -34.99 12.27 19.25
C THR A 402 -34.93 11.40 20.50
N LYS A 403 -35.17 12.01 21.67
CA LYS A 403 -35.21 11.30 22.96
C LYS A 403 -36.30 10.23 23.01
N SER A 404 -37.44 10.42 22.34
CA SER A 404 -38.49 9.40 22.33
C SER A 404 -38.08 8.10 21.61
N PHE A 405 -37.14 8.14 20.66
CA PHE A 405 -36.60 6.92 20.01
C PHE A 405 -35.69 6.10 20.93
N VAL A 406 -35.17 6.69 22.00
CA VAL A 406 -34.26 6.05 22.96
C VAL A 406 -34.80 6.12 24.39
N ALA A 407 -36.12 6.31 24.53
CA ALA A 407 -36.78 6.26 25.82
C ALA A 407 -36.56 4.88 26.46
N GLY A 408 -36.02 4.88 27.69
CA GLY A 408 -35.65 3.65 28.39
C GLY A 408 -34.20 3.19 28.18
N GLU A 409 -33.43 3.86 27.32
CA GLU A 409 -32.03 3.51 27.00
C GLU A 409 -31.09 4.67 27.38
N PRO A 410 -30.92 4.98 28.68
CA PRO A 410 -30.18 6.18 29.14
C PRO A 410 -28.70 6.18 28.76
N GLN A 411 -28.16 5.02 28.39
CA GLN A 411 -26.78 4.86 27.93
C GLN A 411 -26.52 5.35 26.51
N ILE A 412 -27.56 5.60 25.69
CA ILE A 412 -27.41 6.11 24.32
C ILE A 412 -27.38 7.64 24.36
N PRO A 413 -26.22 8.28 24.10
CA PRO A 413 -26.12 9.73 24.19
C PRO A 413 -26.91 10.41 23.07
N VAL A 414 -27.58 11.52 23.42
CA VAL A 414 -28.24 12.41 22.46
C VAL A 414 -27.56 13.77 22.52
N CYS A 415 -26.76 14.07 21.50
CA CYS A 415 -26.04 15.33 21.36
C CYS A 415 -26.88 16.32 20.54
N THR A 416 -27.11 17.50 21.12
CA THR A 416 -27.75 18.61 20.40
C THR A 416 -26.69 19.46 19.73
N VAL A 417 -26.88 19.79 18.45
CA VAL A 417 -25.95 20.60 17.66
C VAL A 417 -26.67 21.73 16.93
N ASP A 418 -25.94 22.80 16.65
CA ASP A 418 -26.33 23.81 15.67
C ASP A 418 -25.64 23.48 14.32
N TYR A 419 -26.44 23.26 13.27
CA TYR A 419 -25.88 22.94 11.95
C TYR A 419 -25.20 24.13 11.27
N GLY A 420 -25.37 25.35 11.78
CA GLY A 420 -24.61 26.54 11.38
C GLY A 420 -23.26 26.67 12.08
N ASP A 421 -23.03 25.92 13.17
CA ASP A 421 -21.80 25.93 13.95
C ASP A 421 -21.01 24.63 13.77
N GLU A 422 -19.98 24.68 12.93
CA GLU A 422 -19.09 23.56 12.67
C GLU A 422 -18.40 23.03 13.95
N PHE A 423 -18.16 23.90 14.95
CA PHE A 423 -17.55 23.47 16.22
C PHE A 423 -18.48 22.57 17.01
N SER A 424 -19.76 22.97 17.15
CA SER A 424 -20.79 22.17 17.82
C SER A 424 -20.94 20.77 17.21
N ILE A 425 -20.93 20.67 15.88
CA ILE A 425 -21.00 19.38 15.19
C ILE A 425 -19.72 18.55 15.42
N SER A 426 -18.56 19.19 15.38
CA SER A 426 -17.26 18.51 15.55
C SER A 426 -17.08 17.95 16.97
N GLU A 427 -17.56 18.66 17.98
CA GLU A 427 -17.60 18.17 19.37
C GLU A 427 -18.47 16.91 19.48
N ALA A 428 -19.67 16.91 18.87
CA ALA A 428 -20.57 15.75 18.87
C ALA A 428 -19.98 14.53 18.12
N PHE A 429 -19.08 14.74 17.17
CA PHE A 429 -18.38 13.68 16.42
C PHE A 429 -17.06 13.25 17.05
N SER A 430 -16.63 13.89 18.13
CA SER A 430 -15.43 13.49 18.83
C SER A 430 -15.53 12.06 19.34
N ASN A 431 -14.45 11.28 19.17
CA ASN A 431 -14.36 9.88 19.58
C ASN A 431 -15.32 8.92 18.84
N GLN A 432 -15.79 9.25 17.64
CA GLN A 432 -16.60 8.37 16.79
C GLN A 432 -15.75 7.68 15.72
N ASP A 433 -16.03 6.40 15.44
CA ASP A 433 -15.33 5.65 14.39
C ASP A 433 -15.93 5.93 13.01
N VAL A 434 -17.27 6.00 12.97
CA VAL A 434 -18.06 6.27 11.77
C VAL A 434 -19.17 7.29 12.06
N VAL A 435 -19.46 8.13 11.08
CA VAL A 435 -20.67 8.98 11.05
C VAL A 435 -21.58 8.50 9.91
N ILE A 436 -22.85 8.25 10.22
CA ILE A 436 -23.89 7.95 9.23
C ILE A 436 -24.84 9.13 9.15
N SER A 437 -24.89 9.77 7.98
CA SER A 437 -25.81 10.87 7.72
C SER A 437 -27.15 10.36 7.22
N LEU A 438 -28.18 10.60 8.01
CA LEU A 438 -29.59 10.29 7.72
C LEU A 438 -30.41 11.56 7.50
N LEU A 439 -29.75 12.69 7.22
CA LEU A 439 -30.37 13.95 6.85
C LEU A 439 -31.28 13.76 5.62
N ALA A 440 -32.50 14.30 5.72
CA ALA A 440 -33.49 14.22 4.66
C ALA A 440 -33.13 15.13 3.48
N PHE A 441 -33.87 14.97 2.38
CA PHE A 441 -33.81 15.84 1.22
C PHE A 441 -33.96 17.32 1.61
N GLY A 442 -33.11 18.19 1.06
CA GLY A 442 -33.00 19.60 1.44
C GLY A 442 -32.02 19.88 2.58
N GLY A 443 -31.50 18.83 3.25
CA GLY A 443 -30.49 18.93 4.30
C GLY A 443 -29.04 18.82 3.80
N GLU A 444 -28.80 18.84 2.48
CA GLU A 444 -27.48 18.58 1.90
C GLU A 444 -26.44 19.64 2.29
N ALA A 445 -26.85 20.90 2.47
CA ALA A 445 -25.97 21.95 2.97
C ALA A 445 -25.46 21.64 4.39
N HIS A 446 -26.32 21.12 5.26
CA HIS A 446 -25.93 20.66 6.60
C HIS A 446 -25.06 19.40 6.56
N GLN A 447 -25.22 18.58 5.53
CA GLN A 447 -24.37 17.41 5.32
C GLN A 447 -22.94 17.80 4.93
N ILE A 448 -22.76 18.84 4.11
CA ILE A 448 -21.44 19.43 3.83
C ILE A 448 -20.77 19.90 5.14
N ALA A 449 -21.51 20.59 6.02
CA ALA A 449 -21.01 21.00 7.33
C ALA A 449 -20.64 19.78 8.20
N ALA A 450 -21.45 18.73 8.19
CA ALA A 450 -21.17 17.49 8.90
C ALA A 450 -19.90 16.79 8.40
N VAL A 451 -19.66 16.74 7.09
CA VAL A 451 -18.42 16.17 6.53
C VAL A 451 -17.20 16.94 7.01
N LYS A 452 -17.22 18.28 6.94
CA LYS A 452 -16.11 19.12 7.44
C LYS A 452 -15.86 18.93 8.93
N ALA A 453 -16.93 18.92 9.72
CA ALA A 453 -16.85 18.69 11.16
C ALA A 453 -16.31 17.30 11.52
N ALA A 454 -16.68 16.26 10.76
CA ALA A 454 -16.21 14.90 10.95
C ALA A 454 -14.71 14.76 10.64
N ILE A 455 -14.24 15.38 9.56
CA ILE A 455 -12.79 15.46 9.23
C ILE A 455 -12.04 16.14 10.38
N LYS A 456 -12.53 17.30 10.84
CA LYS A 456 -11.94 18.05 11.95
C LYS A 456 -11.93 17.27 13.27
N ALA A 457 -12.97 16.49 13.53
CA ALA A 457 -13.08 15.60 14.69
C ALA A 457 -12.21 14.34 14.59
N GLY A 458 -11.58 14.08 13.43
CA GLY A 458 -10.73 12.93 13.20
C GLY A 458 -11.47 11.62 12.94
N VAL A 459 -12.76 11.68 12.58
CA VAL A 459 -13.58 10.53 12.20
C VAL A 459 -12.94 9.81 11.01
N LYS A 460 -12.94 8.47 11.02
CA LYS A 460 -12.23 7.67 10.01
C LYS A 460 -13.10 7.19 8.86
N TRP A 461 -14.43 7.23 9.03
CA TRP A 461 -15.36 6.76 8.00
C TRP A 461 -16.66 7.57 8.02
N PHE A 462 -17.19 7.91 6.84
CA PHE A 462 -18.43 8.65 6.69
C PHE A 462 -19.35 7.97 5.68
N ILE A 463 -20.60 7.70 6.09
CA ILE A 463 -21.64 7.18 5.21
C ILE A 463 -22.61 8.35 4.94
N PRO A 464 -22.54 9.02 3.77
CA PRO A 464 -23.44 10.11 3.42
C PRO A 464 -24.89 9.64 3.23
N SER A 465 -25.82 10.59 3.23
CA SER A 465 -27.25 10.35 2.96
C SER A 465 -27.46 10.09 1.47
N GLU A 466 -27.07 8.89 1.01
CA GLU A 466 -27.27 8.39 -0.34
C GLU A 466 -28.57 7.57 -0.40
N PHE A 467 -28.60 6.39 0.25
CA PHE A 467 -29.73 5.49 0.54
C PHE A 467 -30.86 5.49 -0.49
N GLY A 468 -30.50 5.44 -1.76
CA GLY A 468 -31.46 5.61 -2.85
C GLY A 468 -30.90 5.15 -4.19
N VAL A 469 -31.22 5.92 -5.22
CA VAL A 469 -30.83 5.67 -6.61
C VAL A 469 -29.32 5.74 -6.81
N ASP A 470 -28.80 5.05 -7.82
CA ASP A 470 -27.39 5.11 -8.18
C ASP A 470 -27.07 6.39 -8.97
N LEU A 471 -26.32 7.32 -8.37
CA LEU A 471 -25.85 8.55 -9.02
C LEU A 471 -24.64 8.33 -9.95
N ASP A 472 -24.09 7.12 -10.01
CA ASP A 472 -23.13 6.74 -11.05
C ASP A 472 -23.87 6.48 -12.39
N HIS A 473 -25.18 6.21 -12.34
CA HIS A 473 -26.01 6.03 -13.53
C HIS A 473 -26.13 7.36 -14.32
N PRO A 474 -25.80 7.39 -15.63
CA PRO A 474 -25.78 8.62 -16.42
C PRO A 474 -27.11 9.38 -16.45
N THR A 475 -28.25 8.68 -16.37
CA THR A 475 -29.57 9.33 -16.31
C THR A 475 -29.78 10.02 -14.97
N ASN A 476 -29.59 9.30 -13.86
CA ASN A 476 -29.83 9.82 -12.51
C ASN A 476 -28.92 11.00 -12.21
N LYS A 477 -27.64 10.93 -12.60
CA LYS A 477 -26.64 11.99 -12.37
C LYS A 477 -27.03 13.36 -12.97
N LYS A 478 -27.87 13.38 -14.01
CA LYS A 478 -28.28 14.61 -14.70
C LYS A 478 -29.42 15.34 -13.99
N PHE A 479 -30.07 14.73 -13.00
CA PHE A 479 -31.21 15.38 -12.36
C PHE A 479 -30.79 16.55 -11.49
N PRO A 480 -31.38 17.76 -11.70
CA PRO A 480 -30.99 18.95 -10.96
C PRO A 480 -31.10 18.80 -9.44
N PHE A 481 -32.08 18.04 -8.96
CA PHE A 481 -32.31 17.85 -7.53
C PHE A 481 -31.24 16.96 -6.85
N PHE A 482 -30.41 16.23 -7.59
CA PHE A 482 -29.25 15.51 -7.05
C PHE A 482 -27.95 16.32 -7.06
N ALA A 483 -27.95 17.55 -7.62
CA ALA A 483 -26.75 18.37 -7.72
C ALA A 483 -26.09 18.63 -6.36
N GLN A 484 -26.88 18.75 -5.28
CA GLN A 484 -26.34 18.96 -3.94
C GLN A 484 -25.71 17.68 -3.36
N LYS A 485 -26.26 16.49 -3.65
CA LYS A 485 -25.60 15.21 -3.28
C LYS A 485 -24.26 15.06 -3.99
N LEU A 486 -24.17 15.43 -5.27
CA LEU A 486 -22.91 15.42 -6.02
C LEU A 486 -21.85 16.35 -5.42
N LYS A 487 -22.23 17.48 -4.82
CA LYS A 487 -21.30 18.34 -4.08
C LYS A 487 -20.78 17.69 -2.79
N VAL A 488 -21.62 16.92 -2.09
CA VAL A 488 -21.19 16.13 -0.93
C VAL A 488 -20.18 15.07 -1.36
N ARG A 489 -20.46 14.32 -2.44
CA ARG A 489 -19.52 13.36 -3.03
C ARG A 489 -18.19 14.00 -3.41
N GLN A 490 -18.24 15.15 -4.11
CA GLN A 490 -17.04 15.91 -4.49
C GLN A 490 -16.20 16.30 -3.27
N LEU A 491 -16.85 16.74 -2.17
CA LEU A 491 -16.13 17.06 -0.94
C LEU A 491 -15.46 15.81 -0.34
N LEU A 492 -16.18 14.70 -0.23
CA LEU A 492 -15.64 13.43 0.28
C LEU A 492 -14.47 12.90 -0.58
N GLU A 493 -14.55 13.04 -1.90
CA GLU A 493 -13.54 12.58 -2.86
C GLU A 493 -12.30 13.49 -2.94
N SER A 494 -12.43 14.77 -2.57
CA SER A 494 -11.33 15.76 -2.65
C SER A 494 -10.37 15.75 -1.46
N GLN A 495 -10.61 14.87 -0.48
CA GLN A 495 -9.85 14.73 0.75
C GLN A 495 -9.42 13.26 0.95
N SER A 496 -8.44 13.01 1.80
CA SER A 496 -7.88 11.67 2.06
C SER A 496 -7.85 11.27 3.54
N GLU A 497 -8.28 12.16 4.42
CA GLU A 497 -8.27 12.04 5.87
C GLU A 497 -9.33 11.08 6.42
N MET A 498 -10.45 10.93 5.70
CA MET A 498 -11.63 10.16 6.10
C MET A 498 -12.12 9.31 4.94
N ALA A 499 -12.34 8.01 5.16
CA ALA A 499 -12.94 7.15 4.14
C ALA A 499 -14.45 7.44 3.99
N TYR A 500 -15.06 7.00 2.89
CA TYR A 500 -16.51 7.09 2.70
C TYR A 500 -17.12 5.85 2.07
N THR A 501 -18.44 5.67 2.16
CA THR A 501 -19.16 4.62 1.42
C THR A 501 -20.49 5.13 0.92
N TYR A 502 -20.73 5.06 -0.38
CA TYR A 502 -22.04 5.38 -0.95
C TYR A 502 -22.94 4.16 -0.85
N VAL A 503 -23.89 4.16 0.08
CA VAL A 503 -24.86 3.08 0.24
C VAL A 503 -26.05 3.34 -0.70
N LEU A 504 -26.16 2.57 -1.76
CA LEU A 504 -27.13 2.70 -2.84
C LEU A 504 -28.13 1.56 -2.72
N THR A 505 -29.41 1.88 -2.50
CA THR A 505 -30.42 0.89 -2.09
C THR A 505 -31.60 0.78 -3.05
N GLY A 506 -31.56 1.54 -4.16
CA GLY A 506 -32.66 1.63 -5.10
C GLY A 506 -33.85 2.36 -4.47
N LEU A 507 -35.05 1.91 -4.76
CA LEU A 507 -36.29 2.51 -4.28
C LEU A 507 -36.73 1.88 -2.94
N PHE A 508 -37.23 2.69 -2.01
CA PHE A 508 -37.79 2.18 -0.75
C PHE A 508 -39.07 1.40 -1.00
N ALA A 509 -39.02 0.09 -0.78
CA ALA A 509 -40.13 -0.84 -1.05
C ALA A 509 -41.36 -0.50 -0.21
N ASP A 510 -41.16 -0.19 1.08
CA ASP A 510 -42.20 0.18 2.05
C ASP A 510 -42.67 1.63 1.92
N GLN A 511 -42.17 2.37 0.93
CA GLN A 511 -42.70 3.67 0.50
C GLN A 511 -43.02 3.69 -0.99
N PHE A 512 -43.19 2.52 -1.61
CA PHE A 512 -43.47 2.45 -3.04
C PHE A 512 -44.96 2.60 -3.36
N LEU A 513 -45.85 2.09 -2.50
CA LEU A 513 -47.30 2.13 -2.70
C LEU A 513 -47.91 3.44 -2.17
N ILE A 514 -47.50 4.57 -2.75
CA ILE A 514 -47.94 5.92 -2.34
C ILE A 514 -48.38 6.77 -3.54
N PRO A 515 -49.16 7.85 -3.34
CA PRO A 515 -49.60 8.74 -4.42
C PRO A 515 -48.46 9.37 -5.22
N PHE A 516 -47.30 9.61 -4.59
CA PHE A 516 -46.09 10.09 -5.30
C PHE A 516 -45.56 9.11 -6.36
N ARG A 517 -45.88 7.82 -6.21
CA ARG A 517 -45.65 6.76 -7.18
C ARG A 517 -46.93 6.41 -7.93
N LYS A 518 -47.91 7.32 -7.99
CA LYS A 518 -49.17 7.15 -8.73
C LYS A 518 -49.99 5.92 -8.29
N TRP A 519 -49.82 5.47 -7.06
CA TRP A 519 -50.67 4.47 -6.42
C TRP A 519 -51.76 5.17 -5.61
N ASP A 520 -53.00 4.71 -5.76
CA ASP A 520 -54.12 5.01 -4.88
C ASP A 520 -54.60 3.69 -4.28
N THR A 521 -54.06 3.36 -3.10
CA THR A 521 -54.33 2.10 -2.40
C THR A 521 -55.75 2.05 -1.82
N GLU A 522 -56.37 3.20 -1.55
CA GLU A 522 -57.74 3.30 -1.07
C GLU A 522 -58.73 3.04 -2.22
N ALA A 523 -58.58 3.78 -3.32
CA ALA A 523 -59.43 3.61 -4.50
C ALA A 523 -59.12 2.34 -5.31
N GLY A 524 -58.00 1.67 -5.02
CA GLY A 524 -57.55 0.47 -5.74
C GLY A 524 -57.17 0.78 -7.18
N THR A 525 -56.47 1.90 -7.42
CA THR A 525 -56.04 2.31 -8.77
C THR A 525 -54.55 2.60 -8.82
N VAL A 526 -53.95 2.45 -10.00
CA VAL A 526 -52.54 2.73 -10.22
C VAL A 526 -52.29 3.22 -11.64
N VAL A 527 -51.47 4.27 -11.78
CA VAL A 527 -50.97 4.74 -13.07
C VAL A 527 -49.54 4.25 -13.27
N VAL A 528 -49.37 3.32 -14.19
CA VAL A 528 -48.09 2.67 -14.52
C VAL A 528 -47.32 3.54 -15.51
N PRO A 529 -46.06 3.90 -15.20
CA PRO A 529 -45.21 4.60 -16.15
C PRO A 529 -44.67 3.65 -17.22
N GLY A 530 -44.80 4.03 -18.49
CA GLY A 530 -44.43 3.20 -19.64
C GLY A 530 -45.38 2.01 -19.80
N ASP A 531 -44.82 0.83 -20.11
CA ASP A 531 -45.55 -0.43 -20.20
C ASP A 531 -45.50 -1.28 -18.92
N GLY A 532 -44.80 -0.79 -17.89
CA GLY A 532 -44.64 -1.43 -16.60
C GLY A 532 -43.74 -2.67 -16.57
N THR A 533 -43.04 -3.00 -17.66
CA THR A 533 -42.24 -4.23 -17.78
C THR A 533 -40.80 -4.08 -17.29
N ALA A 534 -40.25 -2.86 -17.31
CA ALA A 534 -38.89 -2.60 -16.88
C ALA A 534 -38.71 -2.91 -15.38
N LYS A 535 -37.68 -3.70 -15.07
CA LYS A 535 -37.34 -4.03 -13.69
C LYS A 535 -36.50 -2.94 -13.05
N ASN A 536 -36.66 -2.76 -11.74
CA ASN A 536 -35.96 -1.79 -10.91
C ASN A 536 -35.60 -2.42 -9.56
N SER A 537 -34.61 -1.87 -8.86
CA SER A 537 -34.16 -2.39 -7.57
C SER A 537 -34.92 -1.75 -6.40
N PHE A 538 -35.32 -2.58 -5.43
CA PHE A 538 -36.09 -2.18 -4.26
C PHE A 538 -35.50 -2.76 -2.96
N THR A 539 -35.57 -1.97 -1.90
CA THR A 539 -35.12 -2.36 -0.55
C THR A 539 -36.04 -1.72 0.49
N ALA A 540 -36.55 -2.46 1.46
CA ALA A 540 -37.31 -1.85 2.55
C ALA A 540 -36.39 -1.04 3.46
N ARG A 541 -36.86 0.06 4.05
CA ARG A 541 -36.05 0.90 4.94
C ARG A 541 -35.46 0.14 6.15
N LYS A 542 -36.14 -0.91 6.62
CA LYS A 542 -35.61 -1.85 7.62
C LYS A 542 -34.37 -2.59 7.09
N ASP A 543 -34.48 -3.14 5.88
CA ASP A 543 -33.39 -3.89 5.24
C ASP A 543 -32.22 -2.97 4.88
N VAL A 544 -32.48 -1.70 4.55
CA VAL A 544 -31.43 -0.68 4.35
C VAL A 544 -30.56 -0.54 5.60
N ALA A 545 -31.17 -0.48 6.78
CA ALA A 545 -30.45 -0.43 8.05
C ALA A 545 -29.66 -1.72 8.28
N ALA A 546 -30.28 -2.89 8.10
CA ALA A 546 -29.63 -4.19 8.27
C ALA A 546 -28.40 -4.36 7.37
N TYR A 547 -28.52 -4.06 6.07
CA TYR A 547 -27.38 -4.07 5.16
C TYR A 547 -26.31 -3.05 5.54
N THR A 548 -26.69 -1.86 5.99
CA THR A 548 -25.69 -0.87 6.40
C THR A 548 -24.93 -1.33 7.64
N VAL A 549 -25.60 -1.97 8.61
CA VAL A 549 -24.94 -2.58 9.77
C VAL A 549 -24.04 -3.75 9.35
N ALA A 550 -24.45 -4.56 8.37
CA ALA A 550 -23.60 -5.60 7.77
C ALA A 550 -22.36 -5.00 7.07
N ILE A 551 -22.49 -3.83 6.43
CA ILE A 551 -21.37 -3.07 5.87
C ILE A 551 -20.42 -2.58 6.98
N LEU A 552 -20.94 -2.11 8.13
CA LEU A 552 -20.10 -1.67 9.24
C LEU A 552 -19.17 -2.77 9.79
N ARG A 553 -19.59 -4.04 9.64
CA ARG A 553 -18.79 -5.22 10.01
C ARG A 553 -17.70 -5.55 8.98
N ARG A 554 -17.68 -4.88 7.82
CA ARG A 554 -16.75 -5.15 6.70
C ARG A 554 -16.09 -3.86 6.18
N PRO A 555 -15.47 -3.06 7.04
CA PRO A 555 -14.88 -1.78 6.65
C PRO A 555 -13.84 -1.92 5.53
N ASP A 556 -13.09 -3.03 5.49
CA ASP A 556 -12.05 -3.27 4.47
C ASP A 556 -12.63 -3.51 3.07
N GLN A 557 -13.89 -3.92 2.96
CA GLN A 557 -14.56 -4.17 1.68
C GLN A 557 -15.26 -2.92 1.13
N PHE A 558 -15.76 -2.06 2.03
CA PHE A 558 -16.69 -1.00 1.65
C PHE A 558 -16.11 0.42 1.75
N LYS A 559 -14.96 0.63 2.38
CA LYS A 559 -14.32 1.95 2.41
C LYS A 559 -13.90 2.40 1.02
N ASN A 560 -14.27 3.64 0.68
CA ASN A 560 -14.07 4.32 -0.60
C ASN A 560 -14.71 3.61 -1.80
N THR A 561 -15.87 2.97 -1.59
CA THR A 561 -16.63 2.29 -2.64
C THR A 561 -18.12 2.71 -2.65
N SER A 562 -18.83 2.29 -3.70
CA SER A 562 -20.30 2.34 -3.79
C SER A 562 -20.85 0.95 -3.50
N ALA A 563 -21.62 0.79 -2.43
CA ALA A 563 -22.31 -0.45 -2.07
C ALA A 563 -23.71 -0.48 -2.68
N ARG A 564 -23.97 -1.39 -3.61
CA ARG A 564 -25.22 -1.55 -4.37
C ARG A 564 -26.05 -2.69 -3.79
N LEU A 565 -27.11 -2.33 -3.08
CA LEU A 565 -27.92 -3.23 -2.29
C LEU A 565 -29.35 -3.26 -2.82
N ALA A 566 -29.83 -4.44 -3.18
CA ALA A 566 -31.25 -4.63 -3.50
C ALA A 566 -31.76 -5.89 -2.79
N SER A 567 -32.95 -5.77 -2.20
CA SER A 567 -33.71 -6.90 -1.68
C SER A 567 -34.52 -7.58 -2.77
N TYR A 568 -35.05 -6.77 -3.69
CA TYR A 568 -35.91 -7.21 -4.79
C TYR A 568 -35.56 -6.50 -6.08
N THR A 569 -35.74 -7.19 -7.19
CA THR A 569 -35.68 -6.60 -8.54
C THR A 569 -36.99 -6.90 -9.26
N LEU A 570 -37.87 -5.89 -9.30
CA LEU A 570 -39.27 -6.03 -9.73
C LEU A 570 -39.62 -4.98 -10.79
N SER A 571 -40.55 -5.34 -11.66
CA SER A 571 -41.24 -4.44 -12.55
C SER A 571 -42.52 -3.88 -11.91
N TYR A 572 -43.12 -2.86 -12.52
CA TYR A 572 -44.40 -2.34 -12.04
C TYR A 572 -45.52 -3.38 -12.11
N ASN A 573 -45.50 -4.19 -13.17
CA ASN A 573 -46.48 -5.27 -13.37
C ASN A 573 -46.33 -6.35 -12.28
N GLU A 574 -45.09 -6.74 -11.93
CA GLU A 574 -44.83 -7.67 -10.83
C GLU A 574 -45.28 -7.10 -9.46
N TRP A 575 -45.13 -5.78 -9.25
CA TRP A 575 -45.68 -5.11 -8.06
C TRP A 575 -47.22 -5.18 -8.02
N ILE A 576 -47.90 -4.93 -9.14
CA ILE A 576 -49.37 -5.02 -9.24
C ILE A 576 -49.84 -6.45 -8.94
N GLU A 577 -49.19 -7.46 -9.50
CA GLU A 577 -49.52 -8.86 -9.22
C GLU A 577 -49.37 -9.22 -7.75
N ALA A 578 -48.30 -8.74 -7.10
CA ALA A 578 -48.08 -8.94 -5.67
C ALA A 578 -49.13 -8.20 -4.83
N VAL A 579 -49.47 -6.95 -5.18
CA VAL A 579 -50.51 -6.17 -4.50
C VAL A 579 -51.88 -6.80 -4.65
N ASP A 580 -52.23 -7.27 -5.84
CA ASP A 580 -53.49 -7.96 -6.10
C ASP A 580 -53.61 -9.23 -5.25
N ARG A 581 -52.53 -10.01 -5.15
CA ARG A 581 -52.46 -11.22 -4.35
C ARG A 581 -52.63 -10.94 -2.86
N VAL A 582 -51.87 -9.99 -2.32
CA VAL A 582 -51.83 -9.70 -0.87
C VAL A 582 -53.09 -8.97 -0.42
N SER A 583 -53.56 -7.98 -1.18
CA SER A 583 -54.75 -7.19 -0.81
C SER A 583 -56.07 -7.92 -1.07
N GLY A 584 -56.05 -8.98 -1.89
CA GLY A 584 -57.26 -9.68 -2.35
C GLY A 584 -58.15 -8.84 -3.29
N ARG A 585 -57.70 -7.66 -3.73
CA ARG A 585 -58.43 -6.73 -4.61
C ARG A 585 -57.70 -6.62 -5.94
N LYS A 586 -58.43 -6.56 -7.05
CA LYS A 586 -57.86 -6.26 -8.36
C LYS A 586 -57.71 -4.76 -8.57
N PHE A 587 -56.47 -4.28 -8.67
CA PHE A 587 -56.19 -2.88 -8.92
C PHE A 587 -56.52 -2.48 -10.36
N LYS A 588 -57.17 -1.34 -10.54
CA LYS A 588 -57.41 -0.75 -11.86
C LYS A 588 -56.14 -0.06 -12.35
N THR A 589 -55.54 -0.64 -13.39
CA THR A 589 -54.30 -0.16 -14.00
C THR A 589 -54.58 0.76 -15.19
N THR A 590 -53.94 1.92 -15.22
CA THR A 590 -53.80 2.75 -16.42
C THR A 590 -52.32 2.93 -16.74
N PHE A 591 -51.99 3.07 -18.02
CA PHE A 591 -50.61 3.27 -18.46
C PHE A 591 -50.42 4.70 -18.94
N GLU A 592 -49.28 5.29 -18.60
CA GLU A 592 -48.89 6.63 -19.03
C GLU A 592 -47.56 6.58 -19.78
N SER A 593 -47.55 7.09 -21.01
CA SER A 593 -46.37 7.00 -21.87
C SER A 593 -45.21 7.87 -21.36
N VAL A 594 -43.98 7.42 -21.64
CA VAL A 594 -42.76 8.14 -21.26
C VAL A 594 -42.71 9.52 -21.91
N GLU A 595 -43.13 9.62 -23.17
CA GLU A 595 -43.12 10.87 -23.94
C GLU A 595 -44.03 11.93 -23.32
N LEU A 596 -45.20 11.54 -22.79
CA LEU A 596 -46.12 12.46 -22.12
C LEU A 596 -45.51 13.01 -20.83
N MET A 597 -44.87 12.16 -20.04
CA MET A 597 -44.17 12.58 -18.81
C MET A 597 -42.98 13.50 -19.16
N GLU A 598 -42.18 13.16 -20.18
CA GLU A 598 -41.07 13.98 -20.63
C GLU A 598 -41.52 15.36 -21.13
N ASP A 599 -42.65 15.42 -21.84
CA ASP A 599 -43.22 16.69 -22.32
C ASP A 599 -43.71 17.56 -21.16
N ARG A 600 -44.31 16.98 -20.11
CA ARG A 600 -44.64 17.71 -18.87
C ARG A 600 -43.40 18.26 -18.17
N VAL A 601 -42.36 17.44 -18.04
CA VAL A 601 -41.08 17.86 -17.45
C VAL A 601 -40.47 19.01 -18.26
N ARG A 602 -40.44 18.91 -19.60
CA ARG A 602 -39.91 19.95 -20.50
C ARG A 602 -40.64 21.29 -20.38
N LYS A 603 -41.96 21.24 -20.18
CA LYS A 603 -42.83 22.43 -20.12
C LYS A 603 -42.90 23.06 -18.74
N SER A 604 -42.42 22.40 -17.70
CA SER A 604 -42.43 22.95 -16.35
C SER A 604 -41.42 24.10 -16.24
N SER A 605 -41.83 25.20 -15.60
CA SER A 605 -40.93 26.27 -15.19
C SER A 605 -40.25 26.00 -13.84
N ASP A 606 -40.77 25.04 -13.06
CA ASP A 606 -40.22 24.63 -11.77
C ASP A 606 -39.61 23.23 -11.86
N ASN A 607 -38.30 23.20 -12.15
CA ASN A 607 -37.54 21.95 -12.31
C ASN A 607 -37.23 21.24 -10.98
N LEU A 608 -37.62 21.83 -9.84
CA LEU A 608 -37.46 21.25 -8.50
C LEU A 608 -38.81 20.96 -7.82
N GLY A 609 -39.92 21.24 -8.51
CA GLY A 609 -41.27 20.99 -8.03
C GLY A 609 -41.54 19.50 -7.84
N PHE A 610 -42.31 19.17 -6.80
CA PHE A 610 -42.60 17.79 -6.41
C PHE A 610 -43.22 16.95 -7.55
N SER A 611 -44.06 17.56 -8.39
CA SER A 611 -44.67 16.92 -9.57
C SER A 611 -43.63 16.58 -10.65
N VAL A 612 -42.67 17.47 -10.91
CA VAL A 612 -41.59 17.23 -11.87
C VAL A 612 -40.66 16.13 -11.39
N ILE A 613 -40.31 16.12 -10.09
CA ILE A 613 -39.51 15.04 -9.50
C ILE A 613 -40.25 13.71 -9.61
N ALA A 614 -41.57 13.69 -9.37
CA ALA A 614 -42.38 12.48 -9.53
C ALA A 614 -42.33 11.95 -10.96
N ASP A 615 -42.50 12.81 -11.96
CA ASP A 615 -42.46 12.42 -13.38
C ASP A 615 -41.04 11.99 -13.82
N LEU A 616 -39.98 12.67 -13.39
CA LEU A 616 -38.59 12.26 -13.66
C LEU A 616 -38.27 10.87 -13.10
N LEU A 617 -38.72 10.59 -11.87
CA LEU A 617 -38.56 9.27 -11.27
C LEU A 617 -39.44 8.23 -11.98
N ALA A 618 -40.66 8.58 -12.39
CA ALA A 618 -41.52 7.69 -13.15
C ALA A 618 -40.91 7.32 -14.52
N ILE A 619 -40.31 8.29 -15.23
CA ILE A 619 -39.59 8.07 -16.49
C ILE A 619 -38.43 7.09 -16.30
N THR A 620 -37.60 7.30 -15.27
CA THR A 620 -36.47 6.38 -15.02
C THR A 620 -36.91 4.98 -14.62
N ILE A 621 -38.01 4.85 -13.86
CA ILE A 621 -38.60 3.56 -13.55
C ILE A 621 -39.09 2.86 -14.83
N ALA A 622 -39.77 3.57 -15.72
CA ALA A 622 -40.25 3.03 -17.00
C ALA A 622 -39.09 2.54 -17.89
N ASN A 623 -37.93 3.19 -17.81
CA ASN A 623 -36.74 2.81 -18.58
C ASN A 623 -35.88 1.74 -17.89
N GLY A 624 -36.14 1.41 -16.63
CA GLY A 624 -35.32 0.48 -15.84
C GLY A 624 -34.01 1.08 -15.30
N ASP A 625 -33.89 2.40 -15.33
CA ASP A 625 -32.70 3.15 -14.90
C ASP A 625 -32.50 3.15 -13.37
N GLN A 626 -33.43 2.53 -12.62
CA GLN A 626 -33.30 2.32 -11.17
C GLN A 626 -32.82 0.91 -10.79
N ARG A 627 -32.38 0.10 -11.76
CA ARG A 627 -31.59 -1.10 -11.44
C ARG A 627 -30.23 -0.70 -10.91
N LEU A 628 -29.77 -1.38 -9.87
CA LEU A 628 -28.42 -1.20 -9.35
C LEU A 628 -27.40 -2.11 -10.03
N ASP A 629 -27.81 -3.25 -10.58
CA ASP A 629 -26.98 -4.20 -11.33
C ASP A 629 -26.88 -3.88 -12.84
N TRP A 630 -26.89 -2.58 -13.15
CA TRP A 630 -26.72 -2.08 -14.52
C TRP A 630 -25.24 -2.06 -14.92
N GLY A 631 -24.95 -1.97 -16.22
CA GLY A 631 -23.57 -1.78 -16.69
C GLY A 631 -22.60 -2.93 -16.40
N GLY A 632 -23.09 -4.10 -16.01
CA GLY A 632 -22.27 -5.25 -15.59
C GLY A 632 -21.88 -5.26 -14.10
N HIS A 633 -22.42 -4.34 -13.30
CA HIS A 633 -22.25 -4.38 -11.84
C HIS A 633 -23.03 -5.55 -11.22
N SER A 634 -22.44 -6.21 -10.22
CA SER A 634 -23.15 -7.14 -9.34
C SER A 634 -23.77 -6.41 -8.15
N LEU A 635 -24.82 -6.98 -7.56
CA LEU A 635 -25.36 -6.51 -6.28
C LEU A 635 -24.45 -6.99 -5.14
N ASP A 636 -24.06 -6.08 -4.27
CA ASP A 636 -23.27 -6.39 -3.06
C ASP A 636 -24.12 -7.13 -2.01
N SER A 637 -25.45 -7.06 -2.10
CA SER A 637 -26.34 -7.84 -1.23
C SER A 637 -26.12 -9.35 -1.34
N VAL A 638 -25.62 -9.85 -2.48
CA VAL A 638 -25.24 -11.26 -2.65
C VAL A 638 -24.09 -11.66 -1.72
N GLY A 639 -23.20 -10.72 -1.38
CA GLY A 639 -22.10 -10.95 -0.44
C GLY A 639 -22.47 -10.76 1.03
N LEU A 640 -23.73 -10.41 1.34
CA LEU A 640 -24.24 -10.08 2.67
C LEU A 640 -25.40 -11.01 3.05
N GLU A 641 -25.21 -12.31 2.86
CA GLU A 641 -26.25 -13.35 3.03
C GLU A 641 -26.80 -13.44 4.47
N GLU A 642 -26.14 -12.86 5.48
CA GLU A 642 -26.68 -12.79 6.83
C GLU A 642 -27.89 -11.86 6.96
N VAL A 643 -28.07 -10.93 6.02
CA VAL A 643 -29.24 -10.06 5.98
C VAL A 643 -30.34 -10.80 5.25
N THR A 644 -31.35 -11.22 5.99
CA THR A 644 -32.57 -11.80 5.39
C THR A 644 -33.52 -10.68 5.01
N PRO A 645 -33.81 -10.45 3.72
CA PRO A 645 -34.71 -9.38 3.30
C PRO A 645 -36.12 -9.58 3.85
N THR A 646 -36.79 -8.48 4.22
CA THR A 646 -38.16 -8.51 4.74
C THR A 646 -39.13 -8.89 3.64
N PRO A 647 -39.85 -10.03 3.70
CA PRO A 647 -40.65 -10.55 2.59
C PRO A 647 -41.53 -9.51 1.91
N LEU A 648 -41.58 -9.53 0.57
CA LEU A 648 -42.34 -8.56 -0.22
C LEU A 648 -43.82 -8.48 0.21
N ASP A 649 -44.44 -9.63 0.49
CA ASP A 649 -45.85 -9.70 0.89
C ASP A 649 -46.09 -8.99 2.23
N ASP A 650 -45.15 -9.08 3.18
CA ASP A 650 -45.22 -8.37 4.46
C ASP A 650 -45.08 -6.86 4.25
N ILE A 651 -44.21 -6.42 3.34
CA ILE A 651 -44.06 -5.01 2.98
C ILE A 651 -45.36 -4.45 2.40
N ILE A 652 -45.98 -5.20 1.48
CA ILE A 652 -47.24 -4.80 0.85
C ILE A 652 -48.37 -4.74 1.88
N ALA A 653 -48.44 -5.72 2.79
CA ALA A 653 -49.45 -5.78 3.83
C ALA A 653 -49.44 -4.55 4.76
N LEU A 654 -48.31 -3.87 4.93
CA LEU A 654 -48.23 -2.63 5.73
C LEU A 654 -48.95 -1.43 5.08
N SER A 655 -49.31 -1.53 3.79
CA SER A 655 -49.95 -0.45 3.03
C SER A 655 -51.48 -0.55 3.01
N PHE A 656 -52.06 -1.56 3.66
CA PHE A 656 -53.49 -1.86 3.73
C PHE A 656 -53.89 -2.15 5.18
#